data_AF-B5I341-F1
#
_entry.id   AF-B5I341-F1
#
_cell.length_a   1.000
_cell.length_b   1.000
_cell.length_c   1.000
_cell.angle_alpha   90.00
_cell.angle_beta   90.00
_cell.angle_gamma   90.00
#
_symmetry.space_group_name_H-M   'P 1'
#
loop_
_entity.id
_entity.type
_entity.pdbx_description
1 polymer ?
#
loop_
_entity_poly.entity_id
_entity_poly.type
_entity_poly.pdbx_seq_one_letter_code
_entity_poly.pdbx_strand_id
1 'polypeptide(L)'
;MPRRASRTALDRLRTPGTLTGFLKSASICVLIAGLLSPLAQTASAAEVTAANDYCGGQCSDILPPGENGNATLAQVLLNQAFGTQPDHAEDQLGPYANLAKGYPTLTNSTINTFFNDASFGVPSDQVASTLSPAGRTDVTIVRDKKTGVPHITGTTRYGTEFGAGYAAAQDRLWLMDVFRHVGRGQLTAFAGGAASNQGLEQQFWRNAPYSEADLQAQIDNAVAANGARGQQALADANAYLAGINSYIDASDSGRYFPGEYVLTGHKDSVTNAGTIDHFKITDLVALASVIGSLFGSGGGGEVNNAISLMAAQEHYGVTKGTEVWESFRERNDPEAVLTVHNGESFPYASKPANAQGEALPDAGSVTTEPLVYDPTGTGADQSASAASATATANALTSAKRGMSNALVVSGKYTASGHPVAVFGPQTGYFAPQLLMLQEIQGPGISARGASFAGLSMYVELGRGQDYSWSATTSGQDIIDTYAVELCQDDYHYLYHGTCTAMDKIEQKNSWAPTTADGTAAGSYTMRVWRTKYGPVEYRATVGGKKVAYTTLRSSYLHEADSIIGFQMLNDPDYVKSPQTFQSAVQHINYTFNWFYADSTHTAYYNSGNNPVRASGVDAEFPVWAQSAYEWKNWNPTTNTADYTPASAHPNSIDQDYYISWNNKQAKDYTTAPWGDGSVHRGNLLEDRVKKLVAAGGVTRTSLVKAMADASLADLRAEDVLPDLLKVINSSTVTDSTAAAAVSKLQAWLTAGGKRTETSAGSKKYADADAVRILDAWWPLLAKGIFEPGLGTGLYTAMQANLPVDESPSAAHGPTGAHAGSSFQYGWWSYVDKDVRAVFGESVQGPLADKYCGGGSLSACRDVLISTLKTAAGKTTAQVYPGDTLCSAGDQWCADSIVQRTLGGIKHYNISWQNRPTFQQVVEFTSHR
;
A
#
# COMPACT_ATOMS: atom_id res chain seq x y z
N MET A 1 -38.00 -29.00 -55.08
CA MET A 1 -37.86 -28.03 -56.20
C MET A 1 -38.35 -26.66 -55.72
N PRO A 2 -37.75 -25.53 -56.10
CA PRO A 2 -36.36 -25.15 -55.78
C PRO A 2 -36.17 -23.65 -55.38
N ARG A 3 -34.98 -23.32 -54.84
CA ARG A 3 -34.25 -22.00 -54.83
C ARG A 3 -34.91 -20.85 -54.04
N ARG A 4 -34.21 -20.01 -53.25
CA ARG A 4 -32.89 -19.38 -53.39
C ARG A 4 -32.45 -18.76 -52.03
N ALA A 5 -31.14 -18.65 -51.83
CA ALA A 5 -30.49 -18.02 -50.68
C ALA A 5 -30.71 -16.49 -50.55
N SER A 6 -30.62 -15.97 -49.33
CA SER A 6 -30.48 -14.55 -48.96
C SER A 6 -29.41 -14.48 -47.85
N ARG A 7 -28.16 -14.15 -48.19
CA ARG A 7 -27.48 -12.85 -47.99
C ARG A 7 -27.24 -12.47 -46.52
N THR A 8 -25.96 -12.56 -46.17
CA THR A 8 -25.24 -11.91 -45.07
C THR A 8 -25.63 -10.44 -44.89
N ALA A 9 -25.92 -10.04 -43.66
CA ALA A 9 -25.99 -8.63 -43.25
C ALA A 9 -24.91 -8.39 -42.19
N LEU A 10 -23.71 -8.09 -42.69
CA LEU A 10 -22.77 -7.19 -42.05
C LEU A 10 -23.39 -5.78 -42.10
N ASP A 11 -23.27 -5.08 -40.97
CA ASP A 11 -23.06 -3.64 -40.87
C ASP A 11 -24.25 -2.71 -40.51
N ARG A 12 -23.93 -1.85 -39.52
CA ARG A 12 -24.52 -0.56 -39.11
C ARG A 12 -25.68 -0.60 -38.09
N LEU A 13 -25.66 0.20 -37.02
CA LEU A 13 -25.29 1.62 -36.96
C LEU A 13 -24.66 2.03 -35.61
N ARG A 14 -23.47 2.63 -35.71
CA ARG A 14 -23.01 3.73 -34.85
C ARG A 14 -23.91 4.95 -35.05
N THR A 15 -24.13 5.73 -33.99
CA THR A 15 -24.08 7.21 -34.05
C THR A 15 -23.68 7.81 -32.69
N PRO A 16 -23.07 9.02 -32.70
CA PRO A 16 -22.17 9.53 -31.66
C PRO A 16 -22.72 10.78 -30.91
N GLY A 17 -22.01 11.18 -29.85
CA GLY A 17 -22.02 12.53 -29.27
C GLY A 17 -21.07 12.54 -28.07
N THR A 18 -20.09 13.42 -27.90
CA THR A 18 -19.74 14.68 -28.56
C THR A 18 -18.22 14.86 -28.43
N LEU A 19 -17.50 14.83 -29.55
CA LEU A 19 -16.11 15.25 -29.68
C LEU A 19 -16.12 16.64 -30.30
N THR A 20 -15.71 17.67 -29.55
CA THR A 20 -15.40 18.97 -30.13
C THR A 20 -13.94 19.29 -29.89
N GLY A 21 -13.17 19.29 -30.99
CA GLY A 21 -11.97 20.08 -31.12
C GLY A 21 -10.64 19.33 -31.19
N PHE A 22 -10.43 18.47 -32.19
CA PHE A 22 -9.04 18.19 -32.62
C PHE A 22 -8.96 17.82 -34.11
N LEU A 23 -7.88 18.29 -34.75
CA LEU A 23 -7.39 18.01 -36.11
C LEU A 23 -8.04 18.76 -37.28
N LYS A 24 -7.48 19.92 -37.63
CA LYS A 24 -7.20 20.23 -39.04
C LYS A 24 -5.73 20.54 -39.24
N SER A 25 -5.15 19.81 -40.19
CA SER A 25 -3.88 20.04 -40.87
C SER A 25 -2.61 19.47 -40.22
N ALA A 26 -2.30 18.22 -40.56
CA ALA A 26 -0.90 17.79 -40.72
C ALA A 26 -0.83 16.83 -41.91
N SER A 27 -0.14 17.29 -42.96
CA SER A 27 0.11 16.55 -44.20
C SER A 27 1.04 15.37 -43.93
N ILE A 28 0.64 14.21 -44.44
CA ILE A 28 1.45 12.98 -44.47
C ILE A 28 2.62 13.20 -45.44
N CYS A 29 3.85 13.08 -44.94
CA CYS A 29 5.02 12.78 -45.75
C CYS A 29 5.67 11.52 -45.17
N VAL A 30 5.43 10.40 -45.85
CA VAL A 30 6.11 9.13 -45.64
C VAL A 30 7.53 9.26 -46.17
N LEU A 31 8.53 9.09 -45.32
CA LEU A 31 9.91 8.86 -45.73
C LEU A 31 10.39 7.54 -45.14
N ILE A 32 10.48 6.55 -46.03
CA ILE A 32 11.18 5.29 -45.85
C ILE A 32 12.68 5.61 -45.94
N ALA A 33 13.44 5.36 -44.88
CA ALA A 33 14.90 5.34 -44.93
C ALA A 33 15.40 3.98 -44.44
N GLY A 34 16.09 3.29 -45.36
CA GLY A 34 16.53 1.92 -45.22
C GLY A 34 17.78 1.74 -44.33
N LEU A 35 17.83 0.53 -43.81
CA LEU A 35 18.93 -0.16 -43.14
C LEU A 35 20.29 0.06 -43.79
N LEU A 36 21.31 0.41 -42.98
CA LEU A 36 22.67 -0.15 -43.05
C LEU A 36 23.32 -0.01 -41.65
N SER A 37 23.29 -1.09 -40.86
CA SER A 37 24.07 -1.22 -39.63
C SER A 37 25.52 -1.63 -39.96
N PRO A 38 26.56 -1.06 -39.32
CA PRO A 38 27.87 -1.69 -39.30
C PRO A 38 27.84 -2.89 -38.35
N LEU A 39 28.39 -4.01 -38.83
CA LEU A 39 28.67 -5.21 -38.02
C LEU A 39 29.62 -4.84 -36.86
N ALA A 40 29.08 -4.75 -35.65
CA ALA A 40 29.89 -4.79 -34.44
C ALA A 40 30.31 -6.25 -34.18
N GLN A 41 31.60 -6.48 -34.00
CA GLN A 41 32.15 -7.77 -33.59
C GLN A 41 31.57 -8.16 -32.24
N THR A 42 30.79 -9.23 -32.22
CA THR A 42 30.34 -9.89 -30.99
C THR A 42 31.54 -10.59 -30.35
N ALA A 43 32.07 -9.99 -29.28
CA ALA A 43 32.85 -10.75 -28.32
C ALA A 43 31.90 -11.79 -27.70
N SER A 44 32.27 -13.07 -27.82
CA SER A 44 31.56 -14.18 -27.17
C SER A 44 31.59 -13.97 -25.66
N ALA A 45 30.46 -13.56 -25.08
CA ALA A 45 30.24 -13.63 -23.65
C ALA A 45 29.95 -15.11 -23.32
N ALA A 46 30.85 -15.73 -22.55
CA ALA A 46 30.62 -17.05 -21.98
C ALA A 46 29.40 -17.02 -21.04
N GLU A 47 28.72 -18.16 -20.88
CA GLU A 47 27.70 -18.37 -19.86
C GLU A 47 28.24 -17.95 -18.48
N VAL A 48 27.50 -17.11 -17.75
CA VAL A 48 27.78 -16.86 -16.34
C VAL A 48 26.44 -16.80 -15.60
N THR A 49 25.96 -17.94 -15.12
CA THR A 49 25.28 -17.91 -13.82
C THR A 49 26.25 -17.25 -12.85
N ALA A 50 25.85 -16.18 -12.17
CA ALA A 50 26.76 -15.50 -11.26
C ALA A 50 27.31 -16.53 -10.26
N ALA A 51 28.64 -16.60 -10.11
CA ALA A 51 29.30 -17.64 -9.31
C ALA A 51 28.88 -17.65 -7.82
N ASN A 52 28.17 -16.61 -7.40
CA ASN A 52 27.65 -16.32 -6.08
C ASN A 52 26.11 -16.42 -6.00
N ASP A 53 25.43 -17.09 -6.95
CA ASP A 53 23.99 -17.34 -6.86
C ASP A 53 23.68 -18.69 -6.21
N TYR A 54 23.20 -18.65 -4.96
CA TYR A 54 22.89 -19.85 -4.18
C TYR A 54 21.42 -20.28 -4.31
N CYS A 55 20.61 -19.58 -5.11
CA CYS A 55 19.21 -19.93 -5.25
C CYS A 55 18.98 -21.15 -6.17
N GLY A 56 19.96 -21.55 -6.97
CA GLY A 56 19.90 -22.79 -7.76
C GLY A 56 18.68 -22.89 -8.68
N GLY A 57 18.24 -21.77 -9.27
CA GLY A 57 17.04 -21.69 -10.12
C GLY A 57 15.71 -21.91 -9.39
N GLN A 58 15.69 -21.76 -8.05
CA GLN A 58 14.49 -21.92 -7.24
C GLN A 58 13.84 -20.60 -6.82
N CYS A 59 14.43 -19.45 -7.18
CA CYS A 59 13.90 -18.12 -6.91
C CYS A 59 13.12 -17.62 -8.11
N SER A 60 11.93 -17.11 -7.86
CA SER A 60 11.09 -16.49 -8.89
C SER A 60 10.49 -15.18 -8.40
N ASP A 61 10.25 -14.24 -9.30
CA ASP A 61 9.65 -12.95 -9.00
C ASP A 61 8.62 -12.50 -10.06
N ILE A 62 7.73 -11.56 -9.72
CA ILE A 62 6.86 -10.90 -10.71
C ILE A 62 6.45 -9.52 -10.22
N LEU A 63 6.48 -8.54 -11.12
CA LEU A 63 6.11 -7.15 -10.89
C LEU A 63 5.19 -6.63 -12.03
N PRO A 64 3.86 -6.86 -11.95
CA PRO A 64 2.92 -6.30 -12.92
C PRO A 64 2.82 -4.75 -12.83
N PRO A 65 2.50 -4.06 -13.94
CA PRO A 65 2.18 -4.63 -15.25
C PRO A 65 3.41 -5.02 -16.09
N GLY A 66 4.56 -4.37 -15.90
CA GLY A 66 5.80 -4.62 -16.63
C GLY A 66 6.93 -3.72 -16.13
N GLU A 67 8.15 -3.95 -16.62
CA GLU A 67 9.34 -3.23 -16.17
C GLU A 67 9.51 -1.86 -16.82
N ASN A 68 9.06 -1.64 -18.05
CA ASN A 68 9.24 -0.33 -18.69
C ASN A 68 8.07 0.61 -18.38
N GLY A 69 8.35 1.66 -17.63
CA GLY A 69 7.36 2.69 -17.30
C GLY A 69 7.49 3.98 -18.09
N ASN A 70 8.46 4.07 -19.00
CA ASN A 70 8.69 5.22 -19.84
C ASN A 70 8.16 5.00 -21.25
N ALA A 71 7.63 6.07 -21.85
CA ALA A 71 7.25 6.07 -23.25
C ALA A 71 7.45 7.44 -23.88
N THR A 72 8.00 7.46 -25.08
CA THR A 72 8.10 8.68 -25.89
C THR A 72 6.72 9.20 -26.26
N LEU A 73 6.63 10.48 -26.65
CA LEU A 73 5.37 11.08 -27.11
C LEU A 73 4.69 10.25 -28.21
N ALA A 74 5.46 9.74 -29.17
CA ALA A 74 4.92 8.92 -30.25
C ALA A 74 4.28 7.63 -29.72
N GLN A 75 4.94 6.95 -28.77
CA GLN A 75 4.42 5.74 -28.16
C GLN A 75 3.16 6.02 -27.32
N VAL A 76 3.13 7.11 -26.56
CA VAL A 76 1.94 7.54 -25.82
C VAL A 76 0.76 7.79 -26.77
N LEU A 77 0.98 8.53 -27.86
CA LEU A 77 -0.07 8.81 -28.85
C LEU A 77 -0.57 7.52 -29.54
N LEU A 78 0.33 6.59 -29.88
CA LEU A 78 -0.04 5.30 -30.46
C LEU A 78 -0.82 4.42 -29.46
N ASN A 79 -0.42 4.41 -28.19
CA ASN A 79 -1.16 3.73 -27.12
C ASN A 79 -2.58 4.30 -26.97
N GLN A 80 -2.71 5.63 -26.89
CA GLN A 80 -4.02 6.27 -26.74
C GLN A 80 -4.93 6.09 -27.97
N ALA A 81 -4.37 6.06 -29.18
CA ALA A 81 -5.13 5.94 -30.41
C ALA A 81 -5.49 4.48 -30.79
N PHE A 82 -4.59 3.53 -30.53
CA PHE A 82 -4.66 2.17 -31.05
C PHE A 82 -4.50 1.08 -29.98
N GLY A 83 -4.15 1.44 -28.75
CA GLY A 83 -3.88 0.48 -27.67
C GLY A 83 -2.55 -0.26 -27.82
N THR A 84 -1.62 0.23 -28.65
CA THR A 84 -0.28 -0.35 -28.77
C THR A 84 0.51 -0.14 -27.49
N GLN A 85 1.30 -1.12 -27.08
CA GLN A 85 2.10 -1.03 -25.87
C GLN A 85 3.58 -0.89 -26.22
N PRO A 86 4.33 -0.01 -25.54
CA PRO A 86 5.78 -0.08 -25.59
C PRO A 86 6.27 -1.43 -25.10
N ASP A 87 7.45 -1.81 -25.57
CA ASP A 87 8.12 -3.01 -25.10
C ASP A 87 8.26 -2.96 -23.57
N HIS A 88 8.02 -4.12 -22.95
CA HIS A 88 8.10 -4.35 -21.51
C HIS A 88 7.16 -3.50 -20.62
N ALA A 89 6.18 -2.80 -21.19
CA ALA A 89 5.23 -2.02 -20.39
C ALA A 89 4.17 -2.89 -19.71
N GLU A 90 3.83 -4.06 -20.28
CA GLU A 90 2.74 -4.91 -19.77
C GLU A 90 2.97 -6.43 -19.84
N ASP A 91 4.18 -6.87 -20.17
CA ASP A 91 4.51 -8.27 -20.43
C ASP A 91 4.38 -9.19 -19.19
N GLN A 92 4.38 -8.62 -17.98
CA GLN A 92 4.18 -9.35 -16.73
C GLN A 92 2.70 -9.42 -16.31
N LEU A 93 1.83 -8.56 -16.85
CA LEU A 93 0.42 -8.48 -16.44
C LEU A 93 -0.37 -9.75 -16.77
N GLY A 94 -0.13 -10.35 -17.94
CA GLY A 94 -0.77 -11.59 -18.37
C GLY A 94 -0.44 -12.78 -17.45
N PRO A 95 0.86 -13.14 -17.30
CA PRO A 95 1.31 -14.17 -16.36
C PRO A 95 0.77 -13.94 -14.93
N TYR A 96 0.77 -12.68 -14.48
CA TYR A 96 0.22 -12.30 -13.19
C TYR A 96 -1.29 -12.60 -13.08
N ALA A 97 -2.10 -12.14 -14.04
CA ALA A 97 -3.55 -12.37 -14.04
C ALA A 97 -3.92 -13.85 -14.14
N ASN A 98 -3.15 -14.62 -14.91
CA ASN A 98 -3.48 -16.00 -15.20
C ASN A 98 -3.34 -16.95 -13.99
N LEU A 99 -2.62 -16.57 -12.93
CA LEU A 99 -2.46 -17.41 -11.75
C LEU A 99 -3.81 -17.70 -11.07
N ALA A 100 -4.75 -16.74 -11.07
CA ALA A 100 -6.09 -16.90 -10.49
C ALA A 100 -6.84 -18.15 -11.01
N LYS A 101 -6.65 -18.51 -12.29
CA LYS A 101 -7.21 -19.73 -12.89
C LYS A 101 -6.23 -20.90 -12.86
N GLY A 102 -4.93 -20.62 -12.97
CA GLY A 102 -3.87 -21.61 -13.20
C GLY A 102 -3.33 -22.29 -11.94
N TYR A 103 -3.50 -21.68 -10.75
CA TYR A 103 -2.90 -22.20 -9.52
C TYR A 103 -3.29 -23.64 -9.15
N PRO A 104 -4.52 -24.17 -9.40
CA PRO A 104 -4.86 -25.53 -8.99
C PRO A 104 -3.95 -26.58 -9.62
N THR A 105 -3.53 -26.35 -10.88
CA THR A 105 -2.65 -27.22 -11.66
C THR A 105 -1.16 -26.85 -11.56
N LEU A 106 -0.80 -25.88 -10.71
CA LEU A 106 0.58 -25.44 -10.55
C LEU A 106 1.49 -26.60 -10.10
N THR A 107 2.69 -26.63 -10.63
CA THR A 107 3.80 -27.56 -10.31
C THR A 107 5.10 -26.77 -10.24
N ASN A 108 6.15 -27.33 -9.63
CA ASN A 108 7.46 -26.66 -9.60
C ASN A 108 8.00 -26.39 -11.01
N SER A 109 7.71 -27.24 -12.00
CA SER A 109 8.11 -27.02 -13.39
C SER A 109 7.30 -25.95 -14.12
N THR A 110 6.10 -25.62 -13.63
CA THR A 110 5.21 -24.63 -14.26
C THR A 110 5.14 -23.32 -13.49
N ILE A 111 5.88 -23.16 -12.40
CA ILE A 111 5.85 -21.92 -11.62
C ILE A 111 6.27 -20.70 -12.45
N ASN A 112 7.32 -20.84 -13.27
CA ASN A 112 7.85 -19.79 -14.12
C ASN A 112 6.97 -19.50 -15.38
N THR A 113 5.78 -20.11 -15.49
CA THR A 113 4.74 -19.62 -16.42
C THR A 113 3.92 -18.48 -15.84
N PHE A 114 3.95 -18.29 -14.51
CA PHE A 114 3.25 -17.24 -13.76
C PHE A 114 4.19 -16.26 -13.07
N PHE A 115 5.48 -16.60 -13.00
CA PHE A 115 6.56 -15.81 -12.43
C PHE A 115 7.76 -15.78 -13.40
N ASN A 116 8.72 -14.90 -13.14
CA ASN A 116 9.99 -14.80 -13.83
C ASN A 116 11.07 -15.49 -13.00
N ASP A 117 12.10 -15.98 -13.68
CA ASP A 117 13.28 -16.50 -13.00
C ASP A 117 14.04 -15.34 -12.36
N ALA A 118 14.38 -15.47 -11.08
CA ALA A 118 15.05 -14.43 -10.30
C ALA A 118 16.51 -14.78 -9.99
N SER A 119 17.14 -15.60 -10.84
CA SER A 119 18.58 -15.87 -10.76
C SER A 119 19.39 -14.62 -11.08
N PHE A 120 20.64 -14.57 -10.59
CA PHE A 120 21.57 -13.49 -10.90
C PHE A 120 22.17 -13.66 -12.30
N GLY A 121 22.33 -12.53 -12.98
CA GLY A 121 22.83 -12.43 -14.34
C GLY A 121 21.78 -12.74 -15.41
N VAL A 122 22.20 -12.60 -16.67
CA VAL A 122 21.36 -12.87 -17.85
C VAL A 122 22.07 -13.90 -18.71
N PRO A 123 21.43 -15.04 -19.05
CA PRO A 123 21.97 -15.98 -20.03
C PRO A 123 22.27 -15.29 -21.36
N SER A 124 23.39 -15.64 -22.02
CA SER A 124 23.87 -14.93 -23.21
C SER A 124 22.85 -14.89 -24.38
N ASP A 125 22.02 -15.92 -24.51
CA ASP A 125 20.95 -16.02 -25.50
C ASP A 125 19.69 -15.23 -25.10
N GLN A 126 19.59 -14.80 -23.85
CA GLN A 126 18.51 -13.98 -23.29
C GLN A 126 18.88 -12.50 -23.13
N VAL A 127 20.11 -12.09 -23.49
CA VAL A 127 20.52 -10.68 -23.52
C VAL A 127 19.80 -9.93 -24.64
N ALA A 128 19.01 -8.92 -24.28
CA ALA A 128 18.37 -8.01 -25.23
C ALA A 128 19.30 -6.86 -25.62
N SER A 129 19.98 -6.27 -24.64
CA SER A 129 20.94 -5.19 -24.86
C SER A 129 22.01 -5.16 -23.78
N THR A 130 23.14 -4.52 -24.12
CA THR A 130 24.24 -4.24 -23.20
C THR A 130 24.65 -2.79 -23.41
N LEU A 131 24.70 -2.03 -22.32
CA LEU A 131 24.99 -0.59 -22.32
C LEU A 131 26.12 -0.29 -21.34
N SER A 132 27.00 0.62 -21.74
CA SER A 132 27.95 1.32 -20.86
C SER A 132 27.48 2.77 -20.71
N PRO A 133 26.71 3.10 -19.65
CA PRO A 133 26.12 4.43 -19.45
C PRO A 133 27.16 5.54 -19.57
N ALA A 134 26.86 6.58 -20.36
CA ALA A 134 27.75 7.71 -20.61
C ALA A 134 29.19 7.33 -21.05
N GLY A 135 29.37 6.15 -21.67
CA GLY A 135 30.68 5.65 -22.09
C GLY A 135 31.60 5.22 -20.94
N ARG A 136 31.06 5.05 -19.72
CA ARG A 136 31.82 4.59 -18.56
C ARG A 136 32.33 3.17 -18.73
N THR A 137 33.53 2.90 -18.22
CA THR A 137 34.15 1.56 -18.28
C THR A 137 34.04 0.78 -16.98
N ASP A 138 33.53 1.40 -15.92
CA ASP A 138 33.41 0.81 -14.58
C ASP A 138 31.99 0.34 -14.24
N VAL A 139 31.05 0.43 -15.19
CA VAL A 139 29.70 -0.11 -15.06
C VAL A 139 29.14 -0.56 -16.41
N THR A 140 28.39 -1.66 -16.38
CA THR A 140 27.62 -2.21 -17.50
C THR A 140 26.20 -2.48 -17.05
N ILE A 141 25.21 -2.14 -17.89
CA ILE A 141 23.81 -2.51 -17.72
C ILE A 141 23.44 -3.49 -18.82
N VAL A 142 22.97 -4.68 -18.42
CA VAL A 142 22.41 -5.69 -19.34
C VAL A 142 20.90 -5.74 -19.13
N ARG A 143 20.11 -5.72 -20.21
CA ARG A 143 18.66 -5.94 -20.12
C ARG A 143 18.30 -7.31 -20.70
N ASP A 144 17.39 -8.00 -20.02
CA ASP A 144 16.90 -9.31 -20.47
C ASP A 144 15.79 -9.18 -21.54
N LYS A 145 15.62 -10.20 -22.39
CA LYS A 145 14.60 -10.21 -23.47
C LYS A 145 13.17 -10.41 -22.99
N LYS A 146 12.97 -11.05 -21.84
CA LYS A 146 11.65 -11.50 -21.39
C LYS A 146 10.88 -10.36 -20.74
N THR A 147 11.56 -9.59 -19.90
CA THR A 147 10.97 -8.57 -19.02
C THR A 147 11.66 -7.24 -19.09
N GLY A 148 12.86 -7.16 -19.68
CA GLY A 148 13.61 -5.90 -19.78
C GLY A 148 14.23 -5.44 -18.46
N VAL A 149 14.30 -6.29 -17.43
CA VAL A 149 14.88 -5.97 -16.11
C VAL A 149 16.35 -5.57 -16.28
N PRO A 150 16.79 -4.46 -15.65
CA PRO A 150 18.20 -4.06 -15.67
C PRO A 150 19.04 -4.92 -14.71
N HIS A 151 20.10 -5.51 -15.25
CA HIS A 151 21.16 -6.18 -14.51
C HIS A 151 22.40 -5.28 -14.55
N ILE A 152 22.66 -4.59 -13.44
CA ILE A 152 23.73 -3.60 -13.29
C ILE A 152 24.95 -4.27 -12.66
N THR A 153 26.09 -4.21 -13.34
CA THR A 153 27.36 -4.73 -12.83
C THR A 153 28.42 -3.65 -12.89
N GLY A 154 28.96 -3.28 -11.72
CA GLY A 154 30.04 -2.29 -11.59
C GLY A 154 31.34 -2.87 -11.02
N THR A 155 32.47 -2.34 -11.47
CA THR A 155 33.80 -2.65 -10.90
C THR A 155 34.19 -1.70 -9.76
N THR A 156 33.50 -0.57 -9.65
CA THR A 156 33.59 0.36 -8.52
C THR A 156 32.21 0.56 -7.90
N ARG A 157 32.15 0.90 -6.61
CA ARG A 157 30.87 1.20 -5.93
C ARG A 157 30.17 2.40 -6.55
N TYR A 158 30.92 3.45 -6.91
CA TYR A 158 30.39 4.61 -7.63
C TYR A 158 29.77 4.22 -8.99
N GLY A 159 30.48 3.41 -9.80
CA GLY A 159 29.98 2.96 -11.09
C GLY A 159 28.70 2.14 -10.94
N THR A 160 28.64 1.26 -9.93
CA THR A 160 27.48 0.44 -9.60
C THR A 160 26.24 1.29 -9.33
N GLU A 161 26.35 2.26 -8.42
CA GLU A 161 25.24 3.16 -8.05
C GLU A 161 24.86 4.13 -9.18
N PHE A 162 25.85 4.63 -9.93
CA PHE A 162 25.60 5.40 -11.15
C PHE A 162 24.76 4.59 -12.16
N GLY A 163 25.06 3.31 -12.33
CA GLY A 163 24.28 2.41 -13.18
C GLY A 163 22.85 2.21 -12.69
N ALA A 164 22.67 2.03 -11.38
CA ALA A 164 21.35 1.92 -10.76
C ALA A 164 20.51 3.18 -11.01
N GLY A 165 21.08 4.36 -10.83
CA GLY A 165 20.39 5.63 -11.10
C GLY A 165 20.05 5.84 -12.57
N TYR A 166 20.96 5.46 -13.47
CA TYR A 166 20.72 5.55 -14.91
C TYR A 166 19.58 4.60 -15.34
N ALA A 167 19.56 3.35 -14.85
CA ALA A 167 18.50 2.39 -15.12
C ALA A 167 17.15 2.85 -14.56
N ALA A 168 17.13 3.35 -13.32
CA ALA A 168 15.92 3.86 -12.69
C ALA A 168 15.29 5.00 -13.50
N ALA A 169 16.09 5.95 -13.95
CA ALA A 169 15.61 7.01 -14.84
C ALA A 169 15.17 6.45 -16.20
N GLN A 170 15.88 5.46 -16.75
CA GLN A 170 15.50 4.79 -17.99
C GLN A 170 14.11 4.14 -17.93
N ASP A 171 13.69 3.66 -16.76
CA ASP A 171 12.42 2.94 -16.60
C ASP A 171 11.32 3.77 -15.93
N ARG A 172 11.64 4.78 -15.12
CA ARG A 172 10.68 5.48 -14.25
C ARG A 172 10.84 7.00 -14.15
N LEU A 173 11.63 7.65 -15.00
CA LEU A 173 11.94 9.09 -14.88
C LEU A 173 10.71 9.97 -14.63
N TRP A 174 9.64 9.85 -15.41
CA TRP A 174 8.41 10.65 -15.20
C TRP A 174 7.77 10.40 -13.83
N LEU A 175 7.67 9.13 -13.42
CA LEU A 175 7.09 8.76 -12.14
C LEU A 175 7.90 9.31 -10.95
N MET A 176 9.23 9.22 -11.04
CA MET A 176 10.14 9.80 -10.05
C MET A 176 9.92 11.31 -9.92
N ASP A 177 9.71 11.98 -11.05
CA ASP A 177 9.41 13.40 -11.11
C ASP A 177 8.07 13.73 -10.42
N VAL A 178 7.02 12.96 -10.72
CA VAL A 178 5.71 13.07 -10.06
C VAL A 178 5.86 12.98 -8.54
N PHE A 179 6.60 11.99 -8.04
CA PHE A 179 6.73 11.78 -6.60
C PHE A 179 7.56 12.86 -5.89
N ARG A 180 8.67 13.34 -6.47
CA ARG A 180 9.42 14.46 -5.85
C ARG A 180 8.61 15.75 -5.77
N HIS A 181 7.65 15.94 -6.68
CA HIS A 181 6.71 17.06 -6.65
C HIS A 181 5.56 16.82 -5.66
N VAL A 182 5.02 15.60 -5.55
CA VAL A 182 4.04 15.24 -4.50
C VAL A 182 4.62 15.50 -3.11
N GLY A 183 5.83 15.02 -2.84
CA GLY A 183 6.51 15.20 -1.54
C GLY A 183 6.78 16.67 -1.18
N ARG A 184 6.80 17.57 -2.17
CA ARG A 184 6.94 19.02 -1.99
C ARG A 184 5.61 19.78 -2.04
N GLY A 185 4.49 19.09 -2.25
CA GLY A 185 3.21 19.74 -2.46
C GLY A 185 3.16 20.57 -3.75
N GLN A 186 3.83 20.14 -4.82
CA GLN A 186 4.03 20.88 -6.08
C GLN A 186 3.49 20.11 -7.31
N LEU A 187 2.73 19.03 -7.11
CA LEU A 187 2.21 18.20 -8.19
C LEU A 187 1.30 18.98 -9.15
N THR A 188 0.43 19.85 -8.63
CA THR A 188 -0.55 20.55 -9.48
C THR A 188 0.09 21.55 -10.43
N ALA A 189 1.18 22.20 -10.01
CA ALA A 189 1.97 23.06 -10.87
C ALA A 189 2.77 22.26 -11.92
N PHE A 190 3.12 21.00 -11.61
CA PHE A 190 3.94 20.15 -12.47
C PHE A 190 3.14 19.31 -13.49
N ALA A 191 2.07 18.65 -13.04
CA ALA A 191 1.31 17.66 -13.81
C ALA A 191 -0.10 18.12 -14.20
N GLY A 192 -0.57 19.27 -13.68
CA GLY A 192 -1.89 19.83 -13.98
C GLY A 192 -2.84 19.89 -12.78
N GLY A 193 -3.86 20.74 -12.89
CA GLY A 193 -4.80 21.08 -11.83
C GLY A 193 -6.00 20.16 -11.62
N ALA A 194 -6.04 18.98 -12.23
CA ALA A 194 -7.11 18.01 -11.99
C ALA A 194 -7.38 17.79 -10.48
N ALA A 195 -8.65 17.67 -10.08
CA ALA A 195 -9.02 17.53 -8.68
C ALA A 195 -8.34 16.34 -7.97
N SER A 196 -8.03 15.26 -8.70
CA SER A 196 -7.23 14.14 -8.19
C SER A 196 -5.79 14.53 -7.84
N ASN A 197 -5.14 15.36 -8.66
CA ASN A 197 -3.79 15.86 -8.39
C ASN A 197 -3.80 16.80 -7.19
N GLN A 198 -4.81 17.67 -7.10
CA GLN A 198 -5.00 18.56 -5.96
C GLN A 198 -5.15 17.76 -4.65
N GLY A 199 -6.04 16.77 -4.62
CA GLY A 199 -6.22 15.92 -3.45
C GLY A 199 -4.98 15.11 -3.08
N LEU A 200 -4.26 14.57 -4.07
CA LEU A 200 -3.06 13.75 -3.84
C LEU A 200 -1.95 14.55 -3.13
N GLU A 201 -1.59 15.72 -3.64
CA GLU A 201 -0.53 16.53 -3.02
C GLU A 201 -0.95 17.07 -1.65
N GLN A 202 -2.23 17.43 -1.47
CA GLN A 202 -2.77 17.92 -0.21
C GLN A 202 -2.71 16.85 0.90
N GLN A 203 -2.95 15.58 0.54
CA GLN A 203 -2.85 14.46 1.48
C GLN A 203 -1.43 14.33 2.05
N PHE A 204 -0.41 14.34 1.18
CA PHE A 204 0.97 14.14 1.60
C PHE A 204 1.58 15.39 2.25
N TRP A 205 1.29 16.58 1.72
CA TRP A 205 1.80 17.84 2.27
C TRP A 205 1.33 18.08 3.70
N ARG A 206 0.11 17.65 4.07
CA ARG A 206 -0.39 17.73 5.45
C ARG A 206 0.49 16.97 6.44
N ASN A 207 1.00 15.80 6.06
CA ASN A 207 1.75 14.90 6.94
C ASN A 207 3.26 15.16 6.96
N ALA A 208 3.79 15.82 5.94
CA ALA A 208 5.22 16.06 5.74
C ALA A 208 5.50 17.42 5.07
N PRO A 209 5.11 18.55 5.67
CA PRO A 209 5.32 19.89 5.12
C PRO A 209 6.79 20.34 5.28
N TYR A 210 7.72 19.69 4.57
CA TYR A 210 9.15 19.99 4.69
C TYR A 210 9.56 21.19 3.85
N SER A 211 10.28 22.11 4.48
CA SER A 211 11.09 23.10 3.78
C SER A 211 12.36 22.45 3.20
N GLU A 212 13.02 23.10 2.25
CA GLU A 212 14.32 22.62 1.74
C GLU A 212 15.40 22.52 2.83
N ALA A 213 15.33 23.39 3.85
CA ALA A 213 16.22 23.31 5.01
C ALA A 213 15.91 22.07 5.87
N ASP A 214 14.63 21.73 6.05
CA ASP A 214 14.24 20.50 6.74
C ASP A 214 14.77 19.27 5.99
N LEU A 215 14.57 19.21 4.66
CA LEU A 215 15.04 18.10 3.82
C LEU A 215 16.58 17.94 3.89
N GLN A 216 17.33 19.04 3.83
CA GLN A 216 18.79 18.99 3.92
C GLN A 216 19.25 18.53 5.31
N ALA A 217 18.61 19.01 6.38
CA ALA A 217 18.98 18.64 7.75
C ALA A 217 18.86 17.14 7.99
N GLN A 218 17.89 16.46 7.39
CA GLN A 218 17.76 15.00 7.55
C GLN A 218 18.97 14.25 6.98
N ILE A 219 19.50 14.70 5.83
CA ILE A 219 20.68 14.11 5.20
C ILE A 219 21.89 14.31 6.11
N ASP A 220 22.10 15.54 6.58
CA ASP A 220 23.23 15.88 7.44
C ASP A 220 23.19 15.07 8.74
N ASN A 221 21.99 14.90 9.34
CA ASN A 221 21.77 14.11 10.55
C ASN A 221 22.01 12.62 10.32
N ALA A 222 21.44 12.03 9.27
CA ALA A 222 21.62 10.61 8.94
C ALA A 222 23.11 10.27 8.74
N VAL A 223 23.85 11.17 8.09
CA VAL A 223 25.29 11.03 7.87
C VAL A 223 26.07 11.14 9.19
N ALA A 224 25.77 12.15 10.01
CA ALA A 224 26.45 12.38 11.28
C ALA A 224 26.22 11.23 12.29
N ALA A 225 24.99 10.69 12.34
CA ALA A 225 24.61 9.64 13.28
C ALA A 225 25.23 8.27 12.96
N ASN A 226 25.62 8.01 11.71
CA ASN A 226 25.99 6.68 11.22
C ASN A 226 27.46 6.54 10.78
N GLY A 227 28.31 7.54 11.03
CA GLY A 227 29.75 7.48 10.80
C GLY A 227 30.13 7.04 9.38
N ALA A 228 30.95 6.00 9.27
CA ALA A 228 31.43 5.50 7.96
C ALA A 228 30.29 4.98 7.06
N ARG A 229 29.25 4.34 7.63
CA ARG A 229 28.08 3.89 6.84
C ARG A 229 27.28 5.07 6.33
N GLY A 230 27.09 6.10 7.16
CA GLY A 230 26.46 7.36 6.76
C GLY A 230 27.20 8.05 5.61
N GLN A 231 28.53 8.15 5.69
CA GLN A 231 29.35 8.71 4.62
C GLN A 231 29.27 7.88 3.32
N GLN A 232 29.26 6.55 3.43
CA GLN A 232 29.10 5.67 2.27
C GLN A 232 27.70 5.83 1.66
N ALA A 233 26.64 5.89 2.47
CA ALA A 233 25.28 6.08 1.98
C ALA A 233 25.11 7.42 1.24
N LEU A 234 25.74 8.49 1.73
CA LEU A 234 25.79 9.78 1.03
C LEU A 234 26.54 9.68 -0.31
N ALA A 235 27.67 8.96 -0.34
CA ALA A 235 28.42 8.76 -1.58
C ALA A 235 27.61 7.96 -2.62
N ASP A 236 26.92 6.91 -2.17
CA ASP A 236 26.06 6.06 -3.00
C ASP A 236 24.88 6.87 -3.57
N ALA A 237 24.18 7.64 -2.72
CA ALA A 237 23.10 8.52 -3.15
C ALA A 237 23.55 9.56 -4.20
N ASN A 238 24.73 10.16 -4.02
CA ASN A 238 25.27 11.10 -5.01
C ASN A 238 25.65 10.43 -6.33
N ALA A 239 26.19 9.20 -6.30
CA ALA A 239 26.49 8.43 -7.49
C ALA A 239 25.22 8.04 -8.25
N TYR A 240 24.19 7.59 -7.53
CA TYR A 240 22.86 7.29 -8.06
C TYR A 240 22.24 8.52 -8.75
N LEU A 241 22.25 9.70 -8.11
CA LEU A 241 21.77 10.95 -8.72
C LEU A 241 22.56 11.35 -9.97
N ALA A 242 23.89 11.15 -9.98
CA ALA A 242 24.68 11.40 -11.17
C ALA A 242 24.26 10.49 -12.34
N GLY A 243 23.88 9.24 -12.05
CA GLY A 243 23.29 8.31 -13.03
C GLY A 243 21.97 8.81 -13.59
N ILE A 244 21.04 9.22 -12.71
CA ILE A 244 19.74 9.79 -13.11
C ILE A 244 19.93 11.00 -14.02
N ASN A 245 20.75 11.96 -13.58
CA ASN A 245 20.96 13.21 -14.32
C ASN A 245 21.66 12.97 -15.66
N SER A 246 22.56 11.98 -15.72
CA SER A 246 23.15 11.56 -16.98
C SER A 246 22.13 10.96 -17.96
N TYR A 247 21.12 10.24 -17.49
CA TYR A 247 20.04 9.77 -18.35
C TYR A 247 19.14 10.92 -18.82
N ILE A 248 18.84 11.89 -17.95
CA ILE A 248 18.10 13.11 -18.32
C ILE A 248 18.81 13.81 -19.49
N ASP A 249 20.11 14.08 -19.37
CA ASP A 249 20.89 14.74 -20.42
C ASP A 249 20.91 13.95 -21.73
N ALA A 250 21.08 12.63 -21.63
CA ALA A 250 21.14 11.74 -22.78
C ALA A 250 19.78 11.64 -23.50
N SER A 251 18.69 11.52 -22.74
CA SER A 251 17.32 11.41 -23.27
C SER A 251 16.80 12.73 -23.84
N ASP A 252 17.16 13.87 -23.23
CA ASP A 252 16.85 15.20 -23.76
C ASP A 252 17.57 15.47 -25.09
N SER A 253 18.88 15.19 -25.13
CA SER A 253 19.70 15.36 -26.33
C SER A 253 19.25 14.42 -27.47
N GLY A 254 18.92 13.18 -27.13
CA GLY A 254 18.46 12.17 -28.07
C GLY A 254 16.96 12.23 -28.40
N ARG A 255 16.19 13.10 -27.72
CA ARG A 255 14.73 13.25 -27.86
C ARG A 255 13.93 11.97 -27.65
N TYR A 256 14.36 11.14 -26.69
CA TYR A 256 13.66 9.92 -26.27
C TYR A 256 13.21 9.97 -24.81
N PHE A 257 13.17 11.16 -24.22
CA PHE A 257 12.58 11.39 -22.90
C PHE A 257 11.08 11.06 -22.86
N PRO A 258 10.50 10.84 -21.66
CA PRO A 258 9.07 10.57 -21.49
C PRO A 258 8.18 11.62 -22.16
N GLY A 259 7.19 11.17 -22.94
CA GLY A 259 6.28 12.02 -23.71
C GLY A 259 5.41 12.91 -22.83
N GLU A 260 5.22 12.52 -21.57
CA GLU A 260 4.51 13.26 -20.55
C GLU A 260 5.08 14.67 -20.37
N TYR A 261 6.40 14.86 -20.44
CA TYR A 261 7.01 16.21 -20.39
C TYR A 261 6.54 17.11 -21.53
N VAL A 262 6.24 16.56 -22.71
CA VAL A 262 5.61 17.34 -23.78
C VAL A 262 4.15 17.61 -23.46
N LEU A 263 3.42 16.57 -23.04
CA LEU A 263 1.98 16.65 -22.83
C LEU A 263 1.61 17.63 -21.70
N THR A 264 2.47 17.78 -20.69
CA THR A 264 2.32 18.74 -19.59
C THR A 264 3.02 20.09 -19.85
N GLY A 265 3.66 20.27 -21.01
CA GLY A 265 4.19 21.57 -21.44
C GLY A 265 5.60 21.92 -20.96
N HIS A 266 6.35 20.97 -20.40
CA HIS A 266 7.76 21.16 -19.99
C HIS A 266 8.73 21.08 -21.17
N LYS A 267 8.35 20.39 -22.26
CA LYS A 267 9.13 20.26 -23.50
C LYS A 267 8.29 20.54 -24.74
N ASP A 268 8.85 21.25 -25.71
CA ASP A 268 8.22 21.44 -27.02
C ASP A 268 8.58 20.31 -27.99
N SER A 269 7.57 19.62 -28.53
CA SER A 269 7.77 18.44 -29.40
C SER A 269 8.54 18.72 -30.70
N VAL A 270 8.56 19.96 -31.19
CA VAL A 270 9.15 20.32 -32.48
C VAL A 270 10.56 20.88 -32.28
N THR A 271 10.65 21.96 -31.52
CA THR A 271 11.88 22.71 -31.26
C THR A 271 12.77 22.05 -30.21
N ASN A 272 12.22 21.19 -29.35
CA ASN A 272 12.87 20.67 -28.13
C ASN A 272 13.22 21.76 -27.11
N ALA A 273 12.58 22.93 -27.19
CA ALA A 273 12.69 23.95 -26.17
C ALA A 273 12.06 23.46 -24.84
N GLY A 274 12.46 24.07 -23.73
CA GLY A 274 12.06 23.66 -22.37
C GLY A 274 13.10 22.77 -21.67
N THR A 275 12.85 22.40 -20.42
CA THR A 275 13.81 21.71 -19.54
C THR A 275 13.18 20.53 -18.81
N ILE A 276 14.01 19.53 -18.53
CA ILE A 276 13.73 18.49 -17.54
C ILE A 276 14.74 18.73 -16.42
N ASP A 277 14.25 19.09 -15.24
CA ASP A 277 15.12 19.51 -14.15
C ASP A 277 15.91 18.33 -13.58
N HIS A 278 17.21 18.54 -13.38
CA HIS A 278 18.07 17.57 -12.70
C HIS A 278 17.59 17.28 -11.27
N PHE A 279 17.83 16.06 -10.82
CA PHE A 279 17.59 15.65 -9.44
C PHE A 279 18.72 16.12 -8.53
N LYS A 280 18.34 16.54 -7.32
CA LYS A 280 19.22 16.89 -6.21
C LYS A 280 18.96 15.97 -5.02
N ILE A 281 19.88 15.93 -4.06
CA ILE A 281 19.79 14.98 -2.95
C ILE A 281 18.56 15.16 -2.06
N THR A 282 18.06 16.39 -1.91
CA THR A 282 16.80 16.64 -1.19
C THR A 282 15.57 16.04 -1.89
N ASP A 283 15.65 15.72 -3.20
CA ASP A 283 14.58 15.01 -3.89
C ASP A 283 14.39 13.59 -3.36
N LEU A 284 15.48 12.91 -2.98
CA LEU A 284 15.41 11.57 -2.41
C LEU A 284 14.66 11.58 -1.08
N VAL A 285 14.87 12.61 -0.25
CA VAL A 285 14.14 12.76 1.02
C VAL A 285 12.65 13.09 0.78
N ALA A 286 12.35 13.93 -0.21
CA ALA A 286 10.96 14.22 -0.60
C ALA A 286 10.25 12.97 -1.16
N LEU A 287 10.95 12.12 -1.91
CA LEU A 287 10.46 10.81 -2.35
C LEU A 287 10.20 9.87 -1.16
N ALA A 288 11.18 9.77 -0.25
CA ALA A 288 11.09 8.93 0.94
C ALA A 288 9.92 9.34 1.86
N SER A 289 9.60 10.64 1.95
CA SER A 289 8.46 11.12 2.75
C SER A 289 7.10 10.62 2.23
N VAL A 290 6.94 10.54 0.91
CA VAL A 290 5.73 10.00 0.27
C VAL A 290 5.60 8.51 0.58
N ILE A 291 6.66 7.74 0.38
CA ILE A 291 6.67 6.29 0.62
C ILE A 291 6.47 5.98 2.11
N GLY A 292 7.24 6.64 2.98
CA GLY A 292 7.17 6.47 4.43
C GLY A 292 5.81 6.84 5.00
N SER A 293 5.18 7.93 4.52
CA SER A 293 3.82 8.28 4.94
C SER A 293 2.78 7.27 4.45
N LEU A 294 2.97 6.67 3.27
CA LEU A 294 1.98 5.76 2.68
C LEU A 294 2.02 4.35 3.28
N PHE A 295 3.22 3.81 3.54
CA PHE A 295 3.38 2.40 3.91
C PHE A 295 4.04 2.17 5.27
N GLY A 296 4.80 3.17 5.77
CA GLY A 296 5.67 3.05 6.93
C GLY A 296 5.17 3.74 8.19
N SER A 297 3.95 4.27 8.20
CA SER A 297 3.34 4.95 9.35
C SER A 297 2.31 4.07 10.08
N GLY A 298 2.27 4.19 11.39
CA GLY A 298 1.25 3.62 12.27
C GLY A 298 1.03 4.54 13.46
N GLY A 299 -0.21 4.66 13.94
CA GLY A 299 -0.61 5.66 14.93
C GLY A 299 -1.42 6.82 14.34
N GLY A 300 -1.77 7.78 15.20
CA GLY A 300 -2.63 8.91 14.86
C GLY A 300 -4.13 8.60 14.91
N GLY A 301 -4.96 9.65 14.80
CA GLY A 301 -6.42 9.52 14.83
C GLY A 301 -7.03 9.54 16.24
N GLU A 302 -6.24 9.88 17.25
CA GLU A 302 -6.66 9.90 18.66
C GLU A 302 -7.79 10.91 18.91
N VAL A 303 -7.86 12.00 18.13
CA VAL A 303 -8.98 12.94 18.20
C VAL A 303 -10.29 12.24 17.79
N ASN A 304 -10.28 11.39 16.76
CA ASN A 304 -11.47 10.63 16.36
C ASN A 304 -11.80 9.53 17.39
N ASN A 305 -10.79 8.87 17.95
CA ASN A 305 -10.96 7.96 19.08
C ASN A 305 -11.65 8.67 20.26
N ALA A 306 -11.20 9.86 20.63
CA ALA A 306 -11.82 10.67 21.69
C ALA A 306 -13.28 11.03 21.37
N ILE A 307 -13.57 11.47 20.14
CA ILE A 307 -14.95 11.78 19.71
C ILE A 307 -15.87 10.55 19.85
N SER A 308 -15.41 9.39 19.40
CA SER A 308 -16.19 8.15 19.49
C SER A 308 -16.34 7.63 20.92
N LEU A 309 -15.33 7.79 21.78
CA LEU A 309 -15.44 7.50 23.21
C LEU A 309 -16.49 8.40 23.87
N MET A 310 -16.42 9.71 23.62
CA MET A 310 -17.38 10.67 24.17
C MET A 310 -18.81 10.35 23.72
N ALA A 311 -19.01 9.98 22.46
CA ALA A 311 -20.31 9.54 21.96
C ALA A 311 -20.80 8.27 22.70
N ALA A 312 -19.90 7.34 23.04
CA ALA A 312 -20.24 6.14 23.80
C ALA A 312 -20.63 6.49 25.25
N GLN A 313 -19.89 7.39 25.88
CA GLN A 313 -20.14 7.87 27.23
C GLN A 313 -21.41 8.72 27.33
N GLU A 314 -21.75 9.48 26.30
CA GLU A 314 -23.01 10.22 26.22
C GLU A 314 -24.22 9.28 26.14
N HIS A 315 -24.12 8.20 25.34
CA HIS A 315 -25.21 7.25 25.15
C HIS A 315 -25.41 6.30 26.33
N TYR A 316 -24.32 5.75 26.89
CA TYR A 316 -24.37 4.71 27.94
C TYR A 316 -23.99 5.19 29.35
N GLY A 317 -23.54 6.44 29.50
CA GLY A 317 -22.85 6.92 30.70
C GLY A 317 -21.36 6.52 30.71
N VAL A 318 -20.55 7.18 31.55
CA VAL A 318 -19.07 7.09 31.50
C VAL A 318 -18.55 5.66 31.61
N THR A 319 -18.96 4.90 32.63
CA THR A 319 -18.42 3.55 32.89
C THR A 319 -18.79 2.57 31.77
N LYS A 320 -20.09 2.46 31.45
CA LYS A 320 -20.56 1.52 30.43
C LYS A 320 -20.17 1.96 29.02
N GLY A 321 -20.20 3.26 28.72
CA GLY A 321 -19.76 3.80 27.45
C GLY A 321 -18.29 3.52 27.17
N THR A 322 -17.43 3.64 28.19
CA THR A 322 -16.02 3.26 28.07
C THR A 322 -15.85 1.76 27.86
N GLU A 323 -16.59 0.91 28.60
CA GLU A 323 -16.58 -0.53 28.39
C GLU A 323 -17.00 -0.92 26.96
N VAL A 324 -18.09 -0.33 26.45
CA VAL A 324 -18.56 -0.51 25.07
C VAL A 324 -17.49 -0.08 24.08
N TRP A 325 -16.93 1.11 24.22
CA TRP A 325 -15.92 1.62 23.32
C TRP A 325 -14.68 0.72 23.28
N GLU A 326 -14.19 0.27 24.44
CA GLU A 326 -13.03 -0.62 24.52
C GLU A 326 -13.27 -1.97 23.84
N SER A 327 -14.49 -2.49 23.95
CA SER A 327 -14.85 -3.75 23.33
C SER A 327 -14.90 -3.68 21.79
N PHE A 328 -15.19 -2.51 21.21
CA PHE A 328 -15.08 -2.27 19.77
C PHE A 328 -13.65 -1.95 19.35
N ARG A 329 -12.88 -1.26 20.19
CA ARG A 329 -11.52 -0.87 19.84
C ARG A 329 -10.62 -2.10 19.60
N GLU A 330 -10.82 -3.20 20.33
CA GLU A 330 -10.08 -4.46 20.16
C GLU A 330 -8.54 -4.31 20.23
N ARG A 331 -8.02 -3.38 21.05
CA ARG A 331 -6.59 -2.97 21.10
C ARG A 331 -5.59 -4.15 21.13
N ASN A 332 -5.95 -5.21 21.85
CA ASN A 332 -5.10 -6.40 22.02
C ASN A 332 -5.98 -7.65 22.10
N ASP A 333 -6.76 -7.91 21.05
CA ASP A 333 -7.70 -9.03 21.06
C ASP A 333 -7.00 -10.40 21.16
N PRO A 334 -7.48 -11.32 22.00
CA PRO A 334 -6.88 -12.65 22.16
C PRO A 334 -7.20 -13.63 21.02
N GLU A 335 -8.24 -13.38 20.22
CA GLU A 335 -8.59 -14.23 19.07
C GLU A 335 -7.94 -13.77 17.76
N ALA A 336 -7.24 -12.63 17.79
CA ALA A 336 -6.52 -12.10 16.64
C ALA A 336 -5.44 -13.08 16.14
N VAL A 337 -5.39 -13.26 14.82
CA VAL A 337 -4.34 -14.02 14.16
C VAL A 337 -2.99 -13.32 14.31
N LEU A 338 -1.96 -14.07 14.74
CA LEU A 338 -0.65 -13.53 15.06
C LEU A 338 0.42 -13.93 14.02
N THR A 339 1.39 -13.05 13.78
CA THR A 339 2.58 -13.39 12.99
C THR A 339 3.57 -14.26 13.80
N VAL A 340 3.85 -13.84 15.04
CA VAL A 340 4.59 -14.61 16.04
C VAL A 340 3.58 -15.31 16.94
N HIS A 341 3.48 -16.62 16.81
CA HIS A 341 2.49 -17.47 17.49
C HIS A 341 3.11 -18.53 18.39
N ASN A 342 4.41 -18.45 18.65
CA ASN A 342 5.15 -19.33 19.57
C ASN A 342 4.77 -19.14 21.06
N GLY A 343 3.89 -18.17 21.38
CA GLY A 343 3.41 -17.87 22.73
C GLY A 343 4.19 -16.78 23.46
N GLU A 344 5.26 -16.25 22.87
CA GLU A 344 6.00 -15.11 23.42
C GLU A 344 5.15 -13.84 23.45
N SER A 345 5.35 -13.01 24.46
CA SER A 345 4.61 -11.78 24.73
C SER A 345 5.53 -10.57 24.57
N PHE A 346 5.02 -9.56 23.87
CA PHE A 346 5.72 -8.30 23.60
C PHE A 346 4.81 -7.13 23.99
N PRO A 347 4.77 -6.72 25.27
CA PRO A 347 3.91 -5.60 25.69
C PRO A 347 4.30 -4.28 25.01
N TYR A 348 3.38 -3.69 24.25
CA TYR A 348 3.55 -2.38 23.61
C TYR A 348 2.23 -1.59 23.59
N ALA A 349 2.31 -0.28 23.84
CA ALA A 349 1.16 0.65 23.88
C ALA A 349 -0.05 0.07 24.65
N SER A 350 0.21 -0.59 25.78
CA SER A 350 -0.85 -1.21 26.59
C SER A 350 -1.67 -0.15 27.33
N LYS A 351 -2.98 -0.40 27.46
CA LYS A 351 -3.87 0.47 28.24
C LYS A 351 -3.35 0.65 29.67
N PRO A 352 -3.13 1.89 30.15
CA PRO A 352 -2.70 2.12 31.51
C PRO A 352 -3.81 1.81 32.52
N ALA A 353 -3.44 1.31 33.70
CA ALA A 353 -4.40 1.06 34.79
C ALA A 353 -5.05 2.34 35.32
N ASN A 354 -4.29 3.44 35.32
CA ASN A 354 -4.76 4.79 35.66
C ASN A 354 -4.25 5.75 34.58
N ALA A 355 -5.11 6.10 33.63
CA ALA A 355 -4.75 7.04 32.57
C ALA A 355 -4.46 8.43 33.15
N GLN A 356 -3.46 9.11 32.59
CA GLN A 356 -3.00 10.43 33.00
C GLN A 356 -2.74 11.30 31.78
N GLY A 357 -2.96 12.60 31.93
CA GLY A 357 -2.64 13.58 30.90
C GLY A 357 -3.60 13.64 29.71
N GLU A 358 -4.70 12.89 29.72
CA GLU A 358 -5.72 12.94 28.66
C GLU A 358 -6.26 14.36 28.45
N ALA A 359 -6.35 14.75 27.19
CA ALA A 359 -6.85 16.04 26.72
C ALA A 359 -8.02 15.80 25.75
N LEU A 360 -9.10 15.20 26.24
CA LEU A 360 -10.31 14.97 25.42
C LEU A 360 -10.97 16.31 25.06
N PRO A 361 -11.40 16.52 23.81
CA PRO A 361 -12.05 17.77 23.40
C PRO A 361 -13.39 17.97 24.12
N ASP A 362 -13.80 19.23 24.27
CA ASP A 362 -15.17 19.55 24.66
C ASP A 362 -16.12 19.16 23.52
N ALA A 363 -17.34 18.71 23.85
CA ALA A 363 -18.32 18.24 22.88
C ALA A 363 -18.60 19.28 21.78
N GLY A 364 -18.46 18.87 20.52
CA GLY A 364 -18.71 19.71 19.35
C GLY A 364 -17.67 20.83 19.11
N SER A 365 -16.55 20.86 19.84
CA SER A 365 -15.53 21.91 19.71
C SER A 365 -14.50 21.65 18.61
N VAL A 366 -14.33 20.41 18.16
CA VAL A 366 -13.29 20.01 17.20
C VAL A 366 -13.56 20.61 15.82
N THR A 367 -12.59 21.33 15.29
CA THR A 367 -12.55 21.84 13.92
C THR A 367 -11.25 21.39 13.26
N THR A 368 -11.31 20.80 12.08
CA THR A 368 -10.11 20.42 11.32
C THR A 368 -9.34 21.66 10.84
N GLU A 369 -8.02 21.63 10.93
CA GLU A 369 -7.17 22.72 10.45
C GLU A 369 -7.23 22.81 8.91
N PRO A 370 -7.62 23.97 8.35
CA PRO A 370 -7.69 24.16 6.91
C PRO A 370 -6.30 24.13 6.30
N LEU A 371 -6.17 23.45 5.14
CA LEU A 371 -4.91 23.38 4.40
C LEU A 371 -4.88 24.37 3.23
N VAL A 372 -5.99 24.53 2.52
CA VAL A 372 -6.09 25.28 1.26
C VAL A 372 -6.60 26.70 1.55
N TYR A 373 -5.86 27.70 1.08
CA TYR A 373 -6.14 29.12 1.21
C TYR A 373 -6.09 29.81 -0.14
N ASP A 374 -6.84 30.90 -0.25
CA ASP A 374 -6.87 31.78 -1.43
C ASP A 374 -7.08 31.04 -2.77
N PRO A 375 -8.03 30.09 -2.88
CA PRO A 375 -8.24 29.35 -4.12
C PRO A 375 -8.80 30.27 -5.22
N THR A 376 -8.32 30.10 -6.44
CA THR A 376 -8.84 30.80 -7.64
C THR A 376 -9.10 29.84 -8.79
N GLY A 377 -9.97 30.25 -9.72
CA GLY A 377 -10.34 29.43 -10.87
C GLY A 377 -10.87 28.05 -10.45
N THR A 378 -10.41 27.00 -11.11
CA THR A 378 -10.79 25.61 -10.81
C THR A 378 -10.28 25.09 -9.46
N GLY A 379 -9.40 25.83 -8.79
CA GLY A 379 -9.01 25.54 -7.41
C GLY A 379 -10.12 25.82 -6.40
N ALA A 380 -11.15 26.59 -6.78
CA ALA A 380 -12.32 26.91 -5.96
C ALA A 380 -13.55 26.06 -6.31
N ASP A 381 -13.42 25.10 -7.23
CA ASP A 381 -14.54 24.29 -7.70
C ASP A 381 -15.02 23.27 -6.64
N GLN A 382 -16.26 22.79 -6.81
CA GLN A 382 -16.85 21.79 -5.93
C GLN A 382 -16.09 20.45 -5.95
N SER A 383 -15.59 20.04 -7.12
CA SER A 383 -14.78 18.82 -7.27
C SER A 383 -13.44 18.93 -6.55
N ALA A 384 -12.79 20.09 -6.61
CA ALA A 384 -11.57 20.40 -5.86
C ALA A 384 -11.83 20.36 -4.34
N SER A 385 -12.94 20.96 -3.90
CA SER A 385 -13.34 20.95 -2.49
C SER A 385 -13.60 19.52 -1.98
N ALA A 386 -14.28 18.69 -2.79
CA ALA A 386 -14.55 17.29 -2.45
C ALA A 386 -13.26 16.43 -2.41
N ALA A 387 -12.33 16.66 -3.34
CA ALA A 387 -11.02 16.01 -3.33
C ALA A 387 -10.20 16.41 -2.09
N SER A 388 -10.22 17.69 -1.71
CA SER A 388 -9.56 18.18 -0.49
C SER A 388 -10.12 17.57 0.79
N ALA A 389 -11.46 17.46 0.88
CA ALA A 389 -12.13 16.81 2.00
C ALA A 389 -11.74 15.32 2.10
N THR A 390 -11.71 14.62 0.96
CA THR A 390 -11.29 13.21 0.89
C THR A 390 -9.83 13.03 1.29
N ALA A 391 -8.94 13.89 0.78
CA ALA A 391 -7.52 13.90 1.13
C ALA A 391 -7.31 14.12 2.64
N THR A 392 -8.07 15.05 3.22
CA THR A 392 -8.04 15.33 4.65
C THR A 392 -8.52 14.13 5.48
N ALA A 393 -9.64 13.49 5.08
CA ALA A 393 -10.12 12.29 5.74
C ALA A 393 -9.11 11.14 5.68
N ASN A 394 -8.48 10.92 4.52
CA ASN A 394 -7.45 9.89 4.35
C ASN A 394 -6.18 10.16 5.18
N ALA A 395 -5.78 11.42 5.32
CA ALA A 395 -4.61 11.79 6.12
C ALA A 395 -4.83 11.55 7.62
N LEU A 396 -6.03 11.90 8.12
CA LEU A 396 -6.33 11.96 9.55
C LEU A 396 -7.02 10.71 10.12
N THR A 397 -7.46 9.77 9.28
CA THR A 397 -8.13 8.55 9.74
C THR A 397 -7.17 7.57 10.45
N SER A 398 -7.69 6.86 11.45
CA SER A 398 -7.04 5.72 12.12
C SER A 398 -7.19 4.41 11.32
N ALA A 399 -8.13 4.35 10.36
CA ALA A 399 -8.24 3.24 9.40
C ALA A 399 -7.13 3.33 8.35
N LYS A 400 -5.89 3.03 8.77
CA LYS A 400 -4.73 2.97 7.87
C LYS A 400 -4.76 1.68 7.06
N ARG A 401 -4.29 1.77 5.81
CA ARG A 401 -4.24 0.64 4.88
C ARG A 401 -2.90 -0.06 4.99
N GLY A 402 -2.93 -1.38 5.12
CA GLY A 402 -1.80 -2.25 4.78
C GLY A 402 -2.23 -3.13 3.62
N MET A 403 -1.38 -3.36 2.62
CA MET A 403 -1.76 -4.18 1.47
C MET A 403 -0.89 -5.46 1.32
N SER A 404 0.19 -5.63 2.07
CA SER A 404 1.16 -6.71 1.84
C SER A 404 0.85 -8.04 2.53
N ASN A 405 1.25 -9.16 1.92
CA ASN A 405 1.29 -10.48 2.57
C ASN A 405 2.68 -11.14 2.58
N ALA A 406 2.84 -12.12 3.46
CA ALA A 406 4.01 -12.99 3.54
C ALA A 406 3.59 -14.38 4.05
N LEU A 407 4.15 -15.43 3.45
CA LEU A 407 4.03 -16.81 3.89
C LEU A 407 5.44 -17.40 3.94
N VAL A 408 5.89 -17.87 5.09
CA VAL A 408 7.25 -18.41 5.26
C VAL A 408 7.15 -19.70 6.06
N VAL A 409 7.74 -20.79 5.58
CA VAL A 409 7.70 -22.09 6.25
C VAL A 409 9.12 -22.58 6.50
N SER A 410 9.42 -22.94 7.75
CA SER A 410 10.74 -23.45 8.13
C SER A 410 11.03 -24.81 7.49
N GLY A 411 12.31 -25.09 7.22
CA GLY A 411 12.75 -26.28 6.50
C GLY A 411 12.31 -27.61 7.13
N LYS A 412 12.05 -27.63 8.45
CA LYS A 412 11.53 -28.80 9.17
C LYS A 412 10.21 -29.33 8.59
N TYR A 413 9.38 -28.46 8.01
CA TYR A 413 8.05 -28.83 7.50
C TYR A 413 7.99 -28.87 5.98
N THR A 414 9.09 -28.56 5.29
CA THR A 414 9.15 -28.57 3.82
C THR A 414 9.57 -29.94 3.29
N ALA A 415 9.27 -30.20 2.02
CA ALA A 415 9.62 -31.47 1.37
C ALA A 415 11.14 -31.61 1.13
N SER A 416 11.83 -30.49 0.93
CA SER A 416 13.27 -30.45 0.64
C SER A 416 14.14 -30.38 1.89
N GLY A 417 13.57 -30.02 3.05
CA GLY A 417 14.34 -29.70 4.25
C GLY A 417 14.85 -28.24 4.29
N HIS A 418 14.63 -27.46 3.24
CA HIS A 418 15.00 -26.04 3.15
C HIS A 418 13.79 -25.14 3.37
N PRO A 419 13.95 -23.96 4.00
CA PRO A 419 12.89 -22.97 4.09
C PRO A 419 12.28 -22.60 2.74
N VAL A 420 10.95 -22.39 2.74
CA VAL A 420 10.20 -21.94 1.57
C VAL A 420 9.45 -20.67 1.92
N ALA A 421 9.59 -19.64 1.10
CA ALA A 421 8.89 -18.37 1.27
C ALA A 421 8.11 -17.96 0.02
N VAL A 422 6.93 -17.37 0.25
CA VAL A 422 6.17 -16.60 -0.74
C VAL A 422 5.96 -15.22 -0.15
N PHE A 423 6.74 -14.25 -0.62
CA PHE A 423 6.65 -12.86 -0.19
C PHE A 423 5.78 -12.05 -1.12
N GLY A 424 5.03 -11.11 -0.56
CA GLY A 424 4.01 -10.40 -1.31
C GLY A 424 3.76 -8.97 -0.85
N PRO A 425 4.73 -8.05 -0.97
CA PRO A 425 4.45 -6.64 -0.78
C PRO A 425 3.45 -6.12 -1.83
N GLN A 426 2.45 -5.39 -1.37
CA GLN A 426 1.40 -4.83 -2.24
C GLN A 426 1.39 -3.31 -2.05
N THR A 427 1.70 -2.61 -3.13
CA THR A 427 1.80 -1.15 -3.17
C THR A 427 0.65 -0.51 -3.92
N GLY A 428 -0.37 -1.30 -4.29
CA GLY A 428 -1.46 -0.89 -5.17
C GLY A 428 -1.16 -1.14 -6.66
N TYR A 429 -2.17 -0.96 -7.50
CA TYR A 429 -2.11 -1.24 -8.94
C TYR A 429 -1.97 0.05 -9.73
N PHE A 430 -0.79 0.29 -10.27
CA PHE A 430 -0.41 1.52 -10.93
C PHE A 430 0.21 1.26 -12.31
N ALA A 431 0.15 2.28 -13.15
CA ALA A 431 0.61 2.29 -14.53
C ALA A 431 1.48 3.53 -14.79
N PRO A 432 2.82 3.40 -14.81
CA PRO A 432 3.58 2.20 -14.42
C PRO A 432 3.48 1.88 -12.92
N GLN A 433 3.96 0.71 -12.52
CA GLN A 433 4.03 0.33 -11.11
C GLN A 433 5.00 1.25 -10.34
N LEU A 434 4.70 1.49 -9.05
CA LEU A 434 5.51 2.33 -8.16
C LEU A 434 6.91 1.76 -7.90
N LEU A 435 7.00 0.44 -7.96
CA LEU A 435 8.23 -0.32 -7.85
C LEU A 435 8.84 -0.54 -9.24
N MET A 436 10.13 -0.85 -9.24
CA MET A 436 10.88 -1.36 -10.39
C MET A 436 11.73 -2.55 -9.95
N LEU A 437 11.95 -3.52 -10.84
CA LEU A 437 12.86 -4.63 -10.61
C LEU A 437 14.28 -4.25 -11.05
N GLN A 438 15.27 -4.72 -10.32
CA GLN A 438 16.67 -4.54 -10.67
C GLN A 438 17.54 -5.63 -10.05
N GLU A 439 18.66 -5.90 -10.70
CA GLU A 439 19.81 -6.57 -10.09
C GLU A 439 20.99 -5.60 -10.02
N ILE A 440 21.62 -5.51 -8.84
CA ILE A 440 22.78 -4.67 -8.60
C ILE A 440 23.93 -5.54 -8.08
N GLN A 441 25.04 -5.54 -8.81
CA GLN A 441 26.27 -6.27 -8.47
C GLN A 441 27.48 -5.33 -8.51
N GLY A 442 28.20 -5.22 -7.39
CA GLY A 442 29.43 -4.42 -7.30
C GLY A 442 30.09 -4.48 -5.92
N PRO A 443 31.18 -3.72 -5.70
CA PRO A 443 31.85 -3.71 -4.41
C PRO A 443 30.91 -3.32 -3.25
N GLY A 444 30.66 -4.27 -2.34
CA GLY A 444 29.80 -4.09 -1.17
C GLY A 444 28.30 -4.03 -1.44
N ILE A 445 27.84 -4.44 -2.65
CA ILE A 445 26.42 -4.53 -3.03
C ILE A 445 26.21 -5.77 -3.90
N SER A 446 25.29 -6.64 -3.52
CA SER A 446 24.94 -7.83 -4.32
C SER A 446 23.50 -8.25 -4.02
N ALA A 447 22.56 -7.75 -4.81
CA ALA A 447 21.14 -7.96 -4.59
C ALA A 447 20.31 -7.93 -5.87
N ARG A 448 19.15 -8.59 -5.82
CA ARG A 448 18.09 -8.51 -6.85
C ARG A 448 16.73 -8.40 -6.19
N GLY A 449 15.87 -7.56 -6.72
CA GLY A 449 14.49 -7.46 -6.29
C GLY A 449 13.84 -6.16 -6.72
N ALA A 450 12.84 -5.74 -5.97
CA ALA A 450 12.07 -4.54 -6.21
C ALA A 450 12.47 -3.39 -5.26
N SER A 451 12.40 -2.18 -5.78
CA SER A 451 12.54 -0.93 -5.02
C SER A 451 11.60 0.15 -5.54
N PHE A 452 11.23 1.11 -4.70
CA PHE A 452 10.46 2.28 -5.13
C PHE A 452 11.24 3.11 -6.14
N ALA A 453 10.54 3.54 -7.20
CA ALA A 453 11.10 4.42 -8.22
C ALA A 453 11.68 5.68 -7.58
N GLY A 454 12.96 5.95 -7.83
CA GLY A 454 13.68 7.10 -7.28
C GLY A 454 14.37 6.84 -5.95
N LEU A 455 14.15 5.68 -5.32
CA LEU A 455 14.83 5.20 -4.11
C LEU A 455 15.52 3.85 -4.34
N SER A 456 15.87 3.54 -5.60
CA SER A 456 16.38 2.23 -6.00
C SER A 456 17.91 2.15 -6.03
N MET A 457 18.64 2.97 -5.27
CA MET A 457 20.08 2.75 -5.03
C MET A 457 20.34 1.40 -4.34
N TYR A 458 19.38 0.96 -3.52
CA TYR A 458 19.40 -0.35 -2.87
C TYR A 458 18.14 -1.13 -3.25
N VAL A 459 18.23 -2.46 -3.32
CA VAL A 459 17.06 -3.33 -3.35
C VAL A 459 16.35 -3.25 -2.01
N GLU A 460 15.07 -2.88 -1.99
CA GLU A 460 14.31 -2.74 -0.74
C GLU A 460 13.56 -4.03 -0.38
N LEU A 461 13.14 -4.80 -1.39
CA LEU A 461 12.37 -6.02 -1.26
C LEU A 461 12.95 -7.06 -2.23
N GLY A 462 13.58 -8.13 -1.75
CA GLY A 462 14.27 -9.02 -2.68
C GLY A 462 15.16 -10.07 -2.04
N ARG A 463 16.33 -10.28 -2.65
CA ARG A 463 17.31 -11.26 -2.20
C ARG A 463 18.74 -10.80 -2.40
N GLY A 464 19.60 -11.31 -1.54
CA GLY A 464 21.04 -11.32 -1.71
C GLY A 464 21.50 -12.64 -2.35
N GLN A 465 22.76 -12.99 -2.10
CA GLN A 465 23.40 -14.17 -2.67
C GLN A 465 22.75 -15.48 -2.21
N ASP A 466 22.48 -15.62 -0.91
CA ASP A 466 21.99 -16.84 -0.26
C ASP A 466 20.88 -16.61 0.77
N TYR A 467 20.29 -15.42 0.77
CA TYR A 467 19.17 -15.05 1.64
C TYR A 467 18.17 -14.15 0.91
N SER A 468 16.94 -14.11 1.37
CA SER A 468 15.89 -13.21 0.89
C SER A 468 15.22 -12.46 2.03
N TRP A 469 14.61 -11.34 1.70
CA TRP A 469 13.83 -10.54 2.62
C TRP A 469 12.62 -9.87 1.97
N SER A 470 11.60 -9.63 2.77
CA SER A 470 10.46 -8.81 2.37
C SER A 470 9.76 -8.20 3.57
N ALA A 471 8.80 -7.32 3.30
CA ALA A 471 8.08 -6.57 4.32
C ALA A 471 6.56 -6.60 4.15
N THR A 472 5.86 -6.52 5.27
CA THR A 472 4.46 -6.09 5.33
C THR A 472 4.30 -4.93 6.30
N THR A 473 3.44 -3.94 6.03
CA THR A 473 3.08 -2.91 7.01
C THR A 473 2.61 -3.55 8.33
N SER A 474 3.06 -3.02 9.46
CA SER A 474 2.69 -3.53 10.79
C SER A 474 1.71 -2.63 11.53
N GLY A 475 1.72 -1.32 11.27
CA GLY A 475 0.72 -0.40 11.84
C GLY A 475 0.81 -0.23 13.36
N GLN A 476 1.92 -0.63 14.01
CA GLN A 476 2.10 -0.29 15.42
C GLN A 476 2.19 1.22 15.59
N ASP A 477 1.76 1.69 16.75
CA ASP A 477 1.64 3.11 17.00
C ASP A 477 3.01 3.79 17.21
N ILE A 478 3.39 4.71 16.32
CA ILE A 478 4.57 5.58 16.44
C ILE A 478 4.22 7.07 16.35
N ILE A 479 2.94 7.43 16.51
CA ILE A 479 2.40 8.78 16.34
C ILE A 479 1.48 9.09 17.51
N ASP A 480 1.81 10.13 18.28
CA ASP A 480 0.97 10.63 19.36
C ASP A 480 0.42 12.04 19.05
N THR A 481 -0.86 12.27 19.35
CA THR A 481 -1.49 13.60 19.29
C THR A 481 -1.35 14.36 20.61
N TYR A 482 -0.76 15.55 20.56
CA TYR A 482 -0.63 16.46 21.70
C TYR A 482 -1.58 17.65 21.60
N ALA A 483 -2.24 17.99 22.71
CA ALA A 483 -3.03 19.21 22.89
C ALA A 483 -2.14 20.33 23.42
N VAL A 484 -1.83 21.32 22.58
CA VAL A 484 -1.15 22.55 23.00
C VAL A 484 -2.17 23.63 23.34
N GLU A 485 -2.06 24.25 24.53
CA GLU A 485 -2.91 25.39 24.91
C GLU A 485 -2.53 26.61 24.08
N LEU A 486 -3.52 27.24 23.42
CA LEU A 486 -3.30 28.46 22.65
C LEU A 486 -3.19 29.66 23.58
N CYS A 487 -2.22 30.54 23.31
CA CYS A 487 -1.93 31.73 24.08
C CYS A 487 -1.85 32.92 23.13
N GLN A 488 -2.13 34.15 23.60
CA GLN A 488 -2.13 35.39 22.81
C GLN A 488 -3.17 35.43 21.66
N ASP A 489 -3.06 34.53 20.69
CA ASP A 489 -3.93 34.37 19.52
C ASP A 489 -3.98 32.89 19.09
N ASP A 490 -4.57 32.59 17.93
CA ASP A 490 -4.72 31.20 17.46
C ASP A 490 -3.41 30.65 16.82
N TYR A 491 -2.31 31.41 16.80
CA TYR A 491 -1.03 31.05 16.16
C TYR A 491 0.16 31.03 17.14
N HIS A 492 -0.11 31.18 18.43
CA HIS A 492 0.87 30.97 19.49
C HIS A 492 0.35 29.94 20.49
N TYR A 493 1.25 29.18 21.09
CA TYR A 493 0.93 28.10 22.01
C TYR A 493 1.86 28.08 23.21
N LEU A 494 1.38 27.55 24.32
CA LEU A 494 2.17 27.42 25.54
C LEU A 494 3.13 26.22 25.43
N TYR A 495 4.42 26.50 25.33
CA TYR A 495 5.48 25.49 25.37
C TYR A 495 6.31 25.66 26.65
N HIS A 496 6.20 24.69 27.57
CA HIS A 496 6.91 24.70 28.87
C HIS A 496 6.77 26.03 29.63
N GLY A 497 5.56 26.60 29.63
CA GLY A 497 5.25 27.88 30.29
C GLY A 497 5.57 29.14 29.48
N THR A 498 6.14 29.01 28.29
CA THR A 498 6.44 30.14 27.39
C THR A 498 5.48 30.18 26.21
N CYS A 499 4.83 31.32 26.00
CA CYS A 499 4.00 31.52 24.81
C CYS A 499 4.90 31.62 23.56
N THR A 500 4.77 30.66 22.67
CA THR A 500 5.68 30.40 21.54
C THR A 500 4.91 30.49 20.24
N ALA A 501 5.44 31.20 19.24
CA ALA A 501 4.84 31.26 17.91
C ALA A 501 4.92 29.90 17.19
N MET A 502 3.89 29.56 16.43
CA MET A 502 3.92 28.45 15.49
C MET A 502 4.72 28.83 14.24
N ASP A 503 5.44 27.87 13.66
CA ASP A 503 6.05 28.03 12.35
C ASP A 503 4.95 27.99 11.28
N LYS A 504 4.98 28.95 10.36
CA LYS A 504 4.07 29.00 9.21
C LYS A 504 4.78 28.48 7.96
N ILE A 505 4.32 27.35 7.43
CA ILE A 505 4.88 26.72 6.24
C ILE A 505 3.89 26.88 5.10
N GLU A 506 4.33 27.42 3.96
CA GLU A 506 3.47 27.71 2.82
C GLU A 506 4.06 27.15 1.52
N GLN A 507 3.19 26.57 0.69
CA GLN A 507 3.48 26.18 -0.68
C GLN A 507 2.40 26.78 -1.59
N LYS A 508 2.82 27.57 -2.58
CA LYS A 508 1.91 28.27 -3.50
C LYS A 508 1.89 27.54 -4.84
N ASN A 509 0.70 27.15 -5.28
CA ASN A 509 0.52 26.40 -6.51
C ASN A 509 -0.39 27.17 -7.47
N SER A 510 -0.03 27.14 -8.75
CA SER A 510 -0.85 27.62 -9.84
C SER A 510 -0.64 26.75 -11.07
N TRP A 511 -1.67 26.61 -11.88
CA TRP A 511 -1.64 25.80 -13.10
C TRP A 511 -2.39 26.47 -14.25
N ALA A 512 -2.11 26.00 -15.45
CA ALA A 512 -2.84 26.31 -16.66
C ALA A 512 -3.15 25.01 -17.42
N PRO A 513 -4.16 25.01 -18.32
CA PRO A 513 -4.45 23.85 -19.15
C PRO A 513 -3.23 23.40 -19.96
N THR A 514 -3.05 22.09 -20.06
CA THR A 514 -2.02 21.43 -20.86
C THR A 514 -2.68 20.45 -21.85
N THR A 515 -1.87 19.72 -22.62
CA THR A 515 -2.41 18.65 -23.48
C THR A 515 -2.81 17.42 -22.65
N ALA A 516 -2.08 17.15 -21.57
CA ALA A 516 -2.38 16.07 -20.63
C ALA A 516 -3.59 16.35 -19.73
N ASP A 517 -3.78 17.62 -19.34
CA ASP A 517 -4.83 18.04 -18.42
C ASP A 517 -5.52 19.32 -18.92
N GLY A 518 -6.78 19.16 -19.36
CA GLY A 518 -7.63 20.25 -19.85
C GLY A 518 -8.28 21.11 -18.75
N THR A 519 -7.98 20.85 -17.48
CA THR A 519 -8.47 21.67 -16.35
C THR A 519 -8.15 23.15 -16.56
N ALA A 520 -9.17 24.01 -16.53
CA ALA A 520 -9.00 25.46 -16.64
C ALA A 520 -8.07 26.02 -15.56
N ALA A 521 -7.41 27.15 -15.83
CA ALA A 521 -6.41 27.72 -14.93
C ALA A 521 -6.97 27.97 -13.51
N GLY A 522 -6.11 27.80 -12.52
CA GLY A 522 -6.45 27.97 -11.11
C GLY A 522 -5.20 28.05 -10.23
N SER A 523 -5.42 28.33 -8.94
CA SER A 523 -4.35 28.42 -7.95
C SER A 523 -4.88 28.18 -6.55
N TYR A 524 -3.96 27.91 -5.62
CA TYR A 524 -4.17 28.02 -4.18
C TYR A 524 -2.85 28.11 -3.41
N THR A 525 -2.93 28.47 -2.14
CA THR A 525 -1.82 28.33 -1.18
C THR A 525 -2.14 27.19 -0.23
N MET A 526 -1.27 26.19 -0.15
CA MET A 526 -1.28 25.24 0.96
C MET A 526 -0.51 25.83 2.14
N ARG A 527 -1.11 25.84 3.33
CA ARG A 527 -0.49 26.35 4.55
C ARG A 527 -0.64 25.34 5.68
N VAL A 528 0.46 25.10 6.38
CA VAL A 528 0.50 24.29 7.61
C VAL A 528 1.11 25.14 8.72
N TRP A 529 0.49 25.06 9.90
CA TRP A 529 1.07 25.55 11.15
C TRP A 529 1.80 24.41 11.84
N ARG A 530 3.03 24.65 12.27
CA ARG A 530 3.88 23.66 12.91
C ARG A 530 4.30 24.14 14.30
N THR A 531 4.09 23.29 15.30
CA THR A 531 4.57 23.46 16.68
C THR A 531 5.90 22.71 16.85
N LYS A 532 6.49 22.72 18.06
CA LYS A 532 7.61 21.82 18.40
C LYS A 532 7.24 20.34 18.32
N TYR A 533 5.96 20.00 18.50
CA TYR A 533 5.48 18.62 18.44
C TYR A 533 5.24 18.16 17.00
N GLY A 534 4.93 19.08 16.08
CA GLY A 534 4.76 18.78 14.65
C GLY A 534 3.65 19.61 14.00
N PRO A 535 3.09 19.14 12.87
CA PRO A 535 1.96 19.78 12.21
C PRO A 535 0.72 19.88 13.10
N VAL A 536 -0.04 20.99 12.98
CA VAL A 536 -1.37 21.14 13.60
C VAL A 536 -2.42 20.50 12.70
N GLU A 537 -3.25 19.63 13.28
CA GLU A 537 -4.29 18.90 12.55
C GLU A 537 -5.70 19.41 12.87
N TYR A 538 -5.92 19.87 14.11
CA TYR A 538 -7.22 20.34 14.57
C TYR A 538 -7.09 21.50 15.55
N ARG A 539 -8.19 22.25 15.70
CA ARG A 539 -8.43 23.21 16.77
C ARG A 539 -9.63 22.75 17.59
N ALA A 540 -9.60 22.97 18.89
CA ALA A 540 -10.70 22.59 19.78
C ALA A 540 -10.70 23.42 21.06
N THR A 541 -11.62 23.12 21.98
CA THR A 541 -11.48 23.47 23.39
C THR A 541 -11.34 22.23 24.24
N VAL A 542 -10.61 22.32 25.36
CA VAL A 542 -10.49 21.27 26.38
C VAL A 542 -10.70 21.93 27.74
N GLY A 543 -11.80 21.61 28.42
CA GLY A 543 -12.16 22.27 29.67
C GLY A 543 -12.35 23.79 29.49
N GLY A 544 -12.88 24.20 28.34
CA GLY A 544 -13.08 25.62 27.97
C GLY A 544 -11.83 26.38 27.54
N LYS A 545 -10.64 25.76 27.60
CA LYS A 545 -9.40 26.35 27.08
C LYS A 545 -9.26 26.09 25.60
N LYS A 546 -8.91 27.09 24.81
CA LYS A 546 -8.58 26.90 23.39
C LYS A 546 -7.30 26.10 23.25
N VAL A 547 -7.32 25.06 22.40
CA VAL A 547 -6.17 24.22 22.10
C VAL A 547 -6.00 24.02 20.60
N ALA A 548 -4.78 23.68 20.18
CA ALA A 548 -4.54 22.99 18.92
C ALA A 548 -4.10 21.55 19.20
N TYR A 549 -4.63 20.61 18.44
CA TYR A 549 -4.10 19.25 18.40
C TYR A 549 -3.04 19.17 17.31
N THR A 550 -1.86 18.72 17.70
CA THR A 550 -0.67 18.61 16.86
C THR A 550 -0.09 17.22 16.95
N THR A 551 0.42 16.69 15.84
CA THR A 551 0.89 15.31 15.74
C THR A 551 2.40 15.22 15.90
N LEU A 552 2.85 14.35 16.82
CA LEU A 552 4.25 14.00 17.00
C LEU A 552 4.50 12.58 16.46
N ARG A 553 5.17 12.50 15.32
CA ARG A 553 5.56 11.23 14.66
C ARG A 553 7.05 10.98 14.85
N SER A 554 7.44 9.77 15.27
CA SER A 554 8.84 9.46 15.55
C SER A 554 9.75 9.48 14.31
N SER A 555 9.19 9.23 13.13
CA SER A 555 9.91 9.29 11.86
C SER A 555 9.88 10.68 11.19
N TYR A 556 9.15 11.66 11.71
CA TYR A 556 9.09 13.01 11.13
C TYR A 556 10.46 13.69 11.21
N LEU A 557 10.98 14.23 10.11
CA LEU A 557 12.36 14.74 9.96
C LEU A 557 13.45 13.67 9.99
N HIS A 558 13.07 12.40 9.87
CA HIS A 558 13.96 11.23 9.87
C HIS A 558 13.64 10.29 8.71
N GLU A 559 13.10 10.81 7.61
CA GLU A 559 12.79 10.02 6.41
C GLU A 559 14.05 9.43 5.77
N ALA A 560 15.20 10.09 5.93
CA ALA A 560 16.48 9.63 5.40
C ALA A 560 17.10 8.45 6.18
N ASP A 561 16.73 8.24 7.44
CA ASP A 561 17.46 7.35 8.36
C ASP A 561 17.45 5.88 7.93
N SER A 562 16.33 5.42 7.36
CA SER A 562 16.16 4.02 6.95
C SER A 562 17.12 3.58 5.83
N ILE A 563 17.80 4.50 5.16
CA ILE A 563 18.81 4.20 4.12
C ILE A 563 19.90 3.25 4.64
N ILE A 564 20.22 3.32 5.93
CA ILE A 564 21.26 2.50 6.55
C ILE A 564 20.84 1.04 6.64
N GLY A 565 19.58 0.77 7.01
CA GLY A 565 19.04 -0.59 7.03
C GLY A 565 19.04 -1.21 5.64
N PHE A 566 18.62 -0.47 4.62
CA PHE A 566 18.64 -0.94 3.22
C PHE A 566 20.06 -1.16 2.68
N GLN A 567 21.00 -0.25 3.00
CA GLN A 567 22.41 -0.45 2.69
C GLN A 567 22.94 -1.76 3.27
N MET A 568 22.60 -2.06 4.54
CA MET A 568 23.05 -3.27 5.23
C MET A 568 22.40 -4.55 4.65
N LEU A 569 21.11 -4.50 4.27
CA LEU A 569 20.43 -5.62 3.62
C LEU A 569 21.05 -6.00 2.28
N ASN A 570 21.67 -5.04 1.58
CA ASN A 570 22.28 -5.24 0.26
C ASN A 570 23.77 -5.59 0.33
N ASP A 571 24.39 -5.48 1.51
CA ASP A 571 25.80 -5.75 1.74
C ASP A 571 26.03 -7.26 2.00
N PRO A 572 26.59 -8.00 1.03
CA PRO A 572 26.82 -9.43 1.19
C PRO A 572 27.85 -9.76 2.27
N ASP A 573 28.69 -8.81 2.68
CA ASP A 573 29.66 -9.02 3.76
C ASP A 573 29.04 -8.83 5.14
N TYR A 574 27.86 -8.19 5.22
CA TYR A 574 27.15 -7.93 6.46
C TYR A 574 26.11 -9.00 6.79
N VAL A 575 25.08 -9.19 5.95
CA VAL A 575 24.01 -10.16 6.23
C VAL A 575 24.50 -11.56 5.90
N LYS A 576 24.68 -12.39 6.94
CA LYS A 576 25.17 -13.78 6.86
C LYS A 576 24.37 -14.75 7.73
N SER A 577 23.34 -14.25 8.39
CA SER A 577 22.52 -14.97 9.37
C SER A 577 21.23 -14.21 9.67
N PRO A 578 20.22 -14.89 10.23
CA PRO A 578 19.06 -14.26 10.86
C PRO A 578 19.39 -13.08 11.77
N GLN A 579 20.41 -13.20 12.63
CA GLN A 579 20.73 -12.16 13.62
C GLN A 579 21.30 -10.89 12.96
N THR A 580 22.18 -11.06 11.97
CA THR A 580 22.68 -9.92 11.18
C THR A 580 21.58 -9.29 10.34
N PHE A 581 20.62 -10.07 9.82
CA PHE A 581 19.43 -9.54 9.17
C PHE A 581 18.58 -8.70 10.14
N GLN A 582 18.26 -9.24 11.33
CA GLN A 582 17.50 -8.52 12.35
C GLN A 582 18.20 -7.23 12.77
N SER A 583 19.54 -7.25 12.88
CA SER A 583 20.33 -6.06 13.17
C SER A 583 20.31 -5.04 12.02
N ALA A 584 20.17 -5.46 10.76
CA ALA A 584 20.01 -4.54 9.63
C ALA A 584 18.65 -3.84 9.67
N VAL A 585 17.56 -4.59 9.83
CA VAL A 585 16.20 -4.03 9.83
C VAL A 585 15.87 -3.23 11.10
N GLN A 586 16.66 -3.35 12.16
CA GLN A 586 16.63 -2.44 13.31
C GLN A 586 16.96 -0.99 12.95
N HIS A 587 17.71 -0.76 11.86
CA HIS A 587 18.00 0.58 11.36
C HIS A 587 16.89 1.15 10.46
N ILE A 588 15.76 0.45 10.32
CA ILE A 588 14.59 0.94 9.57
C ILE A 588 13.61 1.51 10.58
N ASN A 589 13.45 2.84 10.56
CA ASN A 589 12.62 3.56 11.55
C ASN A 589 11.11 3.51 11.26
N TYR A 590 10.73 3.02 10.08
CA TYR A 590 9.34 2.81 9.68
C TYR A 590 8.72 1.53 10.28
N THR A 591 7.38 1.52 10.32
CA THR A 591 6.56 0.43 10.88
C THR A 591 6.38 -0.73 9.89
N PHE A 592 7.32 -1.68 9.90
CA PHE A 592 7.26 -2.87 9.05
C PHE A 592 7.52 -4.16 9.82
N ASN A 593 6.82 -5.21 9.39
CA ASN A 593 7.14 -6.60 9.65
C ASN A 593 8.12 -7.09 8.59
N TRP A 594 9.34 -7.45 9.00
CA TRP A 594 10.38 -7.97 8.11
C TRP A 594 10.51 -9.48 8.24
N PHE A 595 10.65 -10.15 7.10
CA PHE A 595 10.79 -11.60 7.00
C PHE A 595 12.11 -11.95 6.32
N TYR A 596 12.67 -13.10 6.69
CA TYR A 596 13.93 -13.62 6.17
C TYR A 596 13.83 -15.11 5.88
N ALA A 597 14.47 -15.55 4.81
CA ALA A 597 14.72 -16.96 4.53
C ALA A 597 16.09 -17.16 3.88
N ASP A 598 16.86 -18.10 4.41
CA ASP A 598 18.05 -18.67 3.76
C ASP A 598 17.86 -20.18 3.55
N SER A 599 18.91 -20.94 3.21
CA SER A 599 18.79 -22.40 2.97
C SER A 599 18.52 -23.24 4.23
N THR A 600 18.63 -22.65 5.40
CA THR A 600 18.57 -23.30 6.72
C THR A 600 17.58 -22.64 7.67
N HIS A 601 17.50 -21.32 7.65
CA HIS A 601 16.82 -20.52 8.65
C HIS A 601 15.72 -19.64 8.08
N THR A 602 14.74 -19.36 8.93
CA THR A 602 13.72 -18.34 8.75
C THR A 602 13.77 -17.36 9.91
N ALA A 603 13.44 -16.09 9.68
CA ALA A 603 13.37 -15.12 10.77
C ALA A 603 12.33 -14.04 10.52
N TYR A 604 11.96 -13.39 11.62
CA TYR A 604 11.01 -12.29 11.66
C TYR A 604 11.52 -11.19 12.61
N TYR A 605 11.24 -9.93 12.26
CA TYR A 605 11.45 -8.76 13.13
C TYR A 605 10.49 -7.63 12.80
N ASN A 606 9.91 -6.98 13.82
CA ASN A 606 9.11 -5.77 13.68
C ASN A 606 9.98 -4.51 13.85
N SER A 607 10.21 -3.76 12.77
CA SER A 607 10.96 -2.49 12.79
C SER A 607 10.09 -1.29 13.17
N GLY A 608 10.71 -0.21 13.61
CA GLY A 608 10.06 1.06 13.93
C GLY A 608 10.75 1.82 15.06
N ASN A 609 10.74 3.15 15.00
CA ASN A 609 11.14 3.98 16.14
C ASN A 609 9.98 4.11 17.14
N ASN A 610 9.73 3.04 17.90
CA ASN A 610 8.66 2.93 18.88
C ASN A 610 8.94 3.80 20.12
N PRO A 611 8.23 4.93 20.33
CA PRO A 611 8.55 5.85 21.43
C PRO A 611 8.28 5.24 22.81
N VAL A 612 9.19 5.49 23.75
CA VAL A 612 8.96 5.19 25.16
C VAL A 612 8.11 6.29 25.77
N ARG A 613 6.81 6.03 25.94
CA ARG A 613 5.84 6.99 26.50
C ARG A 613 6.01 7.17 28.01
N ALA A 614 5.53 8.30 28.52
CA ALA A 614 5.44 8.55 29.95
C ALA A 614 4.50 7.54 30.65
N SER A 615 4.76 7.25 31.92
CA SER A 615 3.94 6.31 32.69
C SER A 615 2.52 6.84 32.84
N GLY A 616 1.51 6.03 32.50
CA GLY A 616 0.10 6.39 32.63
C GLY A 616 -0.49 7.10 31.42
N VAL A 617 0.30 7.44 30.40
CA VAL A 617 -0.24 7.93 29.13
C VAL A 617 -0.93 6.78 28.38
N ASP A 618 -2.17 7.00 27.97
CA ASP A 618 -2.88 6.13 27.03
C ASP A 618 -2.62 6.64 25.61
N ALA A 619 -2.07 5.79 24.74
CA ALA A 619 -1.72 6.15 23.37
C ALA A 619 -2.95 6.38 22.47
N GLU A 620 -4.15 6.08 22.98
CA GLU A 620 -5.37 6.06 22.17
C GLU A 620 -6.11 7.39 22.15
N PHE A 621 -5.71 8.32 23.02
CA PHE A 621 -6.34 9.63 23.20
C PHE A 621 -5.32 10.76 23.13
N PRO A 622 -5.75 11.97 22.72
CA PRO A 622 -4.87 13.12 22.75
C PRO A 622 -4.39 13.39 24.17
N VAL A 623 -3.13 13.80 24.32
CA VAL A 623 -2.52 14.10 25.62
C VAL A 623 -2.11 15.56 25.74
N TRP A 624 -2.12 16.11 26.95
CA TRP A 624 -1.64 17.46 27.20
C TRP A 624 -0.15 17.60 26.87
N ALA A 625 0.21 18.67 26.14
CA ALA A 625 1.58 19.07 25.82
C ALA A 625 2.34 19.61 27.04
N GLN A 626 2.60 18.74 28.01
CA GLN A 626 3.32 19.02 29.24
C GLN A 626 4.49 18.04 29.39
N SER A 627 5.61 18.50 29.95
CA SER A 627 6.82 17.70 30.10
C SER A 627 6.63 16.39 30.88
N ALA A 628 5.57 16.29 31.69
CA ALA A 628 5.23 15.06 32.43
C ALA A 628 4.62 13.95 31.53
N TYR A 629 4.08 14.30 30.37
CA TYR A 629 3.36 13.39 29.45
C TYR A 629 4.04 13.28 28.07
N GLU A 630 5.13 14.01 27.85
CA GLU A 630 5.99 13.87 26.67
C GLU A 630 6.64 12.48 26.61
N TRP A 631 7.04 12.05 25.41
CA TRP A 631 7.91 10.89 25.25
C TRP A 631 9.18 11.06 26.09
N LYS A 632 9.70 9.97 26.66
CA LYS A 632 10.87 10.03 27.52
C LYS A 632 12.08 10.57 26.76
N ASN A 633 12.75 11.54 27.38
CA ASN A 633 13.92 12.23 26.82
C ASN A 633 13.69 12.81 25.41
N TRP A 634 12.45 13.20 25.08
CA TRP A 634 12.17 13.83 23.80
C TRP A 634 12.92 15.16 23.66
N ASN A 635 13.60 15.31 22.52
CA ASN A 635 14.29 16.51 22.12
C ASN A 635 13.55 17.15 20.92
N PRO A 636 12.90 18.31 21.08
CA PRO A 636 12.13 18.97 20.03
C PRO A 636 12.99 19.57 18.91
N THR A 637 14.30 19.72 19.10
CA THR A 637 15.21 20.26 18.07
C THR A 637 15.58 19.20 17.05
N THR A 638 15.84 17.97 17.51
CA THR A 638 16.23 16.84 16.64
C THR A 638 15.08 15.89 16.36
N ASN A 639 13.93 16.08 17.02
CA ASN A 639 12.80 15.13 17.04
C ASN A 639 13.25 13.69 17.38
N THR A 640 14.07 13.53 18.41
CA THR A 640 14.53 12.23 18.90
C THR A 640 14.03 11.99 20.31
N ALA A 641 13.78 10.74 20.68
CA ALA A 641 13.39 10.34 22.03
C ALA A 641 14.04 9.00 22.40
N ASP A 642 13.80 8.53 23.63
CA ASP A 642 14.03 7.12 23.95
C ASP A 642 13.07 6.25 23.12
N TYR A 643 13.60 5.22 22.46
CA TYR A 643 12.83 4.21 21.75
C TYR A 643 12.97 2.84 22.44
N THR A 644 11.98 1.96 22.25
CA THR A 644 12.01 0.63 22.88
C THR A 644 13.23 -0.19 22.39
N PRO A 645 13.88 -0.97 23.27
CA PRO A 645 15.02 -1.78 22.87
C PRO A 645 14.59 -2.93 21.96
N ALA A 646 15.51 -3.45 21.12
CA ALA A 646 15.21 -4.52 20.15
C ALA A 646 14.50 -5.76 20.75
N SER A 647 14.78 -6.11 22.02
CA SER A 647 14.10 -7.23 22.69
C SER A 647 12.61 -7.00 22.98
N ALA A 648 12.15 -5.76 22.93
CA ALA A 648 10.74 -5.39 23.09
C ALA A 648 9.98 -5.35 21.76
N HIS A 649 10.68 -5.48 20.62
CA HIS A 649 10.07 -5.61 19.31
C HIS A 649 9.75 -7.09 19.06
N PRO A 650 8.55 -7.43 18.55
CA PRO A 650 8.23 -8.77 18.09
C PRO A 650 9.31 -9.30 17.14
N ASN A 651 9.90 -10.43 17.50
CA ASN A 651 10.96 -11.06 16.73
C ASN A 651 10.97 -12.58 17.00
N SER A 652 11.45 -13.36 16.03
CA SER A 652 11.56 -14.81 16.15
C SER A 652 12.51 -15.37 15.09
N ILE A 653 13.10 -16.53 15.37
CA ILE A 653 13.92 -17.31 14.43
C ILE A 653 13.42 -18.76 14.46
N ASP A 654 13.24 -19.35 13.28
CA ASP A 654 12.86 -20.75 13.09
C ASP A 654 11.57 -21.20 13.79
N GLN A 655 10.58 -20.30 13.89
CA GLN A 655 9.20 -20.73 14.14
C GLN A 655 8.75 -21.70 13.02
N ASP A 656 7.75 -22.53 13.29
CA ASP A 656 7.24 -23.49 12.31
C ASP A 656 6.85 -22.83 10.97
N TYR A 657 6.12 -21.72 11.03
CA TYR A 657 5.86 -20.84 9.91
C TYR A 657 5.54 -19.42 10.36
N TYR A 658 5.60 -18.47 9.43
CA TYR A 658 5.08 -17.11 9.59
C TYR A 658 4.03 -16.85 8.53
N ILE A 659 2.91 -16.26 8.93
CA ILE A 659 2.02 -15.56 8.00
C ILE A 659 1.91 -14.10 8.41
N SER A 660 1.79 -13.24 7.42
CA SER A 660 1.32 -11.89 7.63
C SER A 660 0.42 -11.49 6.48
N TRP A 661 -0.69 -10.84 6.80
CA TRP A 661 -1.41 -9.97 5.86
C TRP A 661 -1.74 -8.63 6.53
N ASN A 662 -0.71 -8.06 7.16
CA ASN A 662 -0.80 -6.88 8.02
C ASN A 662 -1.58 -7.09 9.33
N ASN A 663 -1.79 -8.35 9.74
CA ASN A 663 -2.38 -8.68 11.02
C ASN A 663 -1.44 -8.33 12.19
N LYS A 664 -2.02 -8.30 13.39
CA LYS A 664 -1.32 -8.24 14.67
C LYS A 664 -0.06 -9.11 14.75
N GLN A 665 1.00 -8.55 15.29
CA GLN A 665 2.34 -9.12 15.23
C GLN A 665 2.54 -10.24 16.23
N ALA A 666 2.19 -10.02 17.50
CA ALA A 666 2.44 -10.95 18.59
C ALA A 666 1.45 -10.74 19.74
N LYS A 667 1.52 -11.62 20.73
CA LYS A 667 0.73 -11.50 21.96
C LYS A 667 1.14 -10.23 22.72
N ASP A 668 0.16 -9.51 23.26
CA ASP A 668 0.31 -8.28 24.06
C ASP A 668 0.91 -7.06 23.33
N TYR A 669 1.02 -7.15 22.00
CA TYR A 669 1.48 -6.05 21.15
C TYR A 669 0.28 -5.33 20.52
N THR A 670 -0.06 -4.15 21.03
CA THR A 670 -1.15 -3.30 20.50
C THR A 670 -0.73 -2.64 19.19
N THR A 671 -1.66 -2.56 18.24
CA THR A 671 -1.53 -1.83 16.96
C THR A 671 -2.48 -0.63 16.95
N ALA A 672 -2.17 0.40 16.15
CA ALA A 672 -3.02 1.59 16.04
C ALA A 672 -4.31 1.38 15.21
N PRO A 673 -4.30 0.61 14.10
CA PRO A 673 -5.52 0.28 13.38
C PRO A 673 -6.58 -0.41 14.24
N TRP A 674 -7.84 -0.22 13.86
CA TRP A 674 -8.98 -0.94 14.41
C TRP A 674 -9.22 -2.23 13.62
N GLY A 675 -9.86 -3.23 14.24
CA GLY A 675 -10.27 -4.47 13.57
C GLY A 675 -9.26 -5.63 13.63
N ASP A 676 -8.24 -5.54 14.49
CA ASP A 676 -7.36 -6.67 14.84
C ASP A 676 -8.05 -7.62 15.83
N GLY A 677 -9.13 -8.25 15.38
CA GLY A 677 -9.95 -9.17 16.17
C GLY A 677 -10.02 -10.58 15.60
N SER A 678 -11.10 -11.30 15.94
CA SER A 678 -11.34 -12.70 15.58
C SER A 678 -11.37 -13.00 14.07
N VAL A 679 -11.77 -12.00 13.27
CA VAL A 679 -11.83 -12.10 11.80
C VAL A 679 -11.04 -10.97 11.18
N HIS A 680 -9.96 -11.34 10.51
CA HIS A 680 -9.05 -10.48 9.79
C HIS A 680 -8.57 -11.23 8.53
N ARG A 681 -8.26 -10.55 7.42
CA ARG A 681 -7.85 -11.26 6.19
C ARG A 681 -6.61 -12.15 6.33
N GLY A 682 -5.80 -11.96 7.38
CA GLY A 682 -4.71 -12.85 7.76
C GLY A 682 -5.18 -14.28 8.05
N ASN A 683 -6.43 -14.46 8.52
CA ASN A 683 -7.07 -15.75 8.72
C ASN A 683 -7.06 -16.58 7.43
N LEU A 684 -7.32 -15.96 6.26
CA LEU A 684 -7.30 -16.65 4.96
C LEU A 684 -5.95 -17.31 4.66
N LEU A 685 -4.84 -16.71 5.10
CA LEU A 685 -3.51 -17.30 4.94
C LEU A 685 -3.21 -18.34 6.02
N GLU A 686 -3.46 -17.98 7.28
CA GLU A 686 -3.27 -18.85 8.46
C GLU A 686 -3.95 -20.20 8.25
N ASP A 687 -5.21 -20.19 7.84
CA ASP A 687 -6.01 -21.39 7.66
C ASP A 687 -5.43 -22.37 6.63
N ARG A 688 -4.76 -21.85 5.61
CA ARG A 688 -4.16 -22.65 4.54
C ARG A 688 -2.76 -23.10 4.92
N VAL A 689 -1.93 -22.20 5.45
CA VAL A 689 -0.53 -22.49 5.81
C VAL A 689 -0.46 -23.45 6.99
N LYS A 690 -1.27 -23.25 8.03
CA LYS A 690 -1.34 -24.17 9.17
C LYS A 690 -1.67 -25.60 8.74
N LYS A 691 -2.65 -25.76 7.84
CA LYS A 691 -3.02 -27.08 7.28
C LYS A 691 -1.87 -27.71 6.50
N LEU A 692 -1.13 -26.94 5.71
CA LEU A 692 0.05 -27.41 4.97
C LEU A 692 1.18 -27.84 5.92
N VAL A 693 1.49 -27.04 6.94
CA VAL A 693 2.54 -27.33 7.92
C VAL A 693 2.20 -28.57 8.75
N ALA A 694 0.95 -28.71 9.19
CA ALA A 694 0.47 -29.89 9.92
C ALA A 694 0.57 -31.18 9.09
N ALA A 695 0.34 -31.10 7.78
CA ALA A 695 0.52 -32.23 6.86
C ALA A 695 2.00 -32.54 6.59
N GLY A 696 2.88 -31.52 6.67
CA GLY A 696 4.29 -31.62 6.31
C GLY A 696 4.52 -31.73 4.80
N GLY A 697 5.78 -31.68 4.38
CA GLY A 697 6.15 -31.78 2.96
C GLY A 697 5.76 -30.56 2.14
N VAL A 698 5.75 -29.37 2.75
CA VAL A 698 5.45 -28.10 2.06
C VAL A 698 6.46 -27.86 0.94
N THR A 699 5.98 -27.42 -0.22
CA THR A 699 6.78 -27.07 -1.39
C THR A 699 6.54 -25.61 -1.76
N ARG A 700 7.43 -25.00 -2.56
CA ARG A 700 7.19 -23.69 -3.21
C ARG A 700 5.81 -23.64 -3.87
N THR A 701 5.49 -24.67 -4.64
CA THR A 701 4.19 -24.76 -5.32
C THR A 701 3.01 -24.80 -4.36
N SER A 702 3.03 -25.62 -3.30
CA SER A 702 1.90 -25.69 -2.36
C SER A 702 1.69 -24.38 -1.62
N LEU A 703 2.77 -23.67 -1.29
CA LEU A 703 2.68 -22.36 -0.63
C LEU A 703 2.14 -21.27 -1.58
N VAL A 704 2.55 -21.29 -2.85
CA VAL A 704 1.94 -20.41 -3.88
C VAL A 704 0.47 -20.72 -4.08
N LYS A 705 0.07 -22.00 -4.09
CA LYS A 705 -1.35 -22.39 -4.15
C LYS A 705 -2.13 -21.84 -2.96
N ALA A 706 -1.58 -21.90 -1.75
CA ALA A 706 -2.22 -21.33 -0.56
C ALA A 706 -2.46 -19.82 -0.71
N MET A 707 -1.45 -19.07 -1.15
CA MET A 707 -1.58 -17.64 -1.42
C MET A 707 -2.61 -17.34 -2.51
N ALA A 708 -2.55 -18.05 -3.65
CA ALA A 708 -3.45 -17.80 -4.77
C ALA A 708 -4.90 -18.17 -4.43
N ASP A 709 -5.11 -19.24 -3.65
CA ASP A 709 -6.42 -19.64 -3.17
C ASP A 709 -7.03 -18.58 -2.24
N ALA A 710 -6.26 -18.08 -1.27
CA ALA A 710 -6.65 -17.00 -0.37
C ALA A 710 -6.98 -15.70 -1.12
N SER A 711 -6.22 -15.39 -2.19
CA SER A 711 -6.43 -14.17 -2.98
C SER A 711 -7.80 -14.09 -3.70
N LEU A 712 -8.52 -15.21 -3.79
CA LEU A 712 -9.82 -15.31 -4.45
C LEU A 712 -10.98 -15.50 -3.47
N ALA A 713 -10.70 -15.68 -2.18
CA ALA A 713 -11.71 -15.88 -1.15
C ALA A 713 -12.36 -14.54 -0.75
N ASP A 714 -13.67 -14.56 -0.51
CA ASP A 714 -14.37 -13.46 0.16
C ASP A 714 -14.29 -13.70 1.68
N LEU A 715 -13.59 -12.81 2.40
CA LEU A 715 -13.34 -12.96 3.84
C LEU A 715 -14.65 -13.18 4.62
N ARG A 716 -15.69 -12.43 4.27
CA ARG A 716 -17.00 -12.52 4.93
C ARG A 716 -17.65 -13.87 4.68
N ALA A 717 -17.46 -14.42 3.47
CA ALA A 717 -18.03 -15.72 3.12
C ALA A 717 -17.29 -16.87 3.81
N GLU A 718 -15.96 -16.80 3.93
CA GLU A 718 -15.17 -17.87 4.55
C GLU A 718 -15.32 -17.86 6.08
N ASP A 719 -15.18 -16.70 6.72
CA ASP A 719 -15.03 -16.62 8.18
C ASP A 719 -16.31 -16.22 8.94
N VAL A 720 -17.26 -15.51 8.34
CA VAL A 720 -18.44 -14.97 9.06
C VAL A 720 -19.76 -15.64 8.64
N LEU A 721 -19.93 -15.88 7.34
CA LEU A 721 -21.15 -16.47 6.78
C LEU A 721 -21.54 -17.83 7.40
N PRO A 722 -20.61 -18.74 7.76
CA PRO A 722 -20.98 -19.99 8.43
C PRO A 722 -21.81 -19.75 9.71
N ASP A 723 -21.41 -18.79 10.54
CA ASP A 723 -22.09 -18.50 11.81
C ASP A 723 -23.40 -17.74 11.62
N LEU A 724 -23.46 -16.84 10.64
CA LEU A 724 -24.72 -16.22 10.21
C LEU A 724 -25.75 -17.29 9.77
N LEU A 725 -25.29 -18.29 9.00
CA LEU A 725 -26.14 -19.39 8.55
C LEU A 725 -26.56 -20.32 9.70
N LYS A 726 -25.72 -20.56 10.71
CA LYS A 726 -26.11 -21.29 11.94
C LYS A 726 -27.29 -20.59 12.62
N VAL A 727 -27.24 -19.27 12.81
CA VAL A 727 -28.34 -18.50 13.42
C VAL A 727 -29.60 -18.57 12.56
N ILE A 728 -29.49 -18.32 11.25
CA ILE A 728 -30.63 -18.38 10.32
C ILE A 728 -31.30 -19.76 10.33
N ASN A 729 -30.51 -20.83 10.38
CA ASN A 729 -30.98 -22.21 10.35
C ASN A 729 -31.41 -22.77 11.72
N SER A 730 -31.35 -21.98 12.79
CA SER A 730 -31.88 -22.38 14.10
C SER A 730 -33.38 -22.72 14.07
N SER A 731 -34.11 -22.27 13.04
CA SER A 731 -35.45 -22.73 12.70
C SER A 731 -35.71 -22.59 11.19
N THR A 732 -36.76 -23.27 10.69
CA THR A 732 -37.12 -23.25 9.26
C THR A 732 -37.34 -21.83 8.72
N VAL A 733 -36.68 -21.49 7.61
CA VAL A 733 -36.88 -20.22 6.90
C VAL A 733 -38.15 -20.33 6.05
N THR A 734 -39.21 -19.65 6.46
CA THR A 734 -40.54 -19.73 5.81
C THR A 734 -40.73 -18.69 4.71
N ASP A 735 -40.01 -17.57 4.75
CA ASP A 735 -40.03 -16.57 3.68
C ASP A 735 -39.28 -17.10 2.45
N SER A 736 -39.99 -17.27 1.34
CA SER A 736 -39.44 -17.88 0.12
C SER A 736 -38.26 -17.11 -0.49
N THR A 737 -38.23 -15.78 -0.37
CA THR A 737 -37.12 -14.95 -0.88
C THR A 737 -35.87 -15.16 -0.03
N ALA A 738 -36.02 -15.13 1.30
CA ALA A 738 -34.92 -15.40 2.21
C ALA A 738 -34.41 -16.85 2.07
N ALA A 739 -35.30 -17.84 1.97
CA ALA A 739 -34.91 -19.24 1.80
C ALA A 739 -34.11 -19.48 0.50
N ALA A 740 -34.49 -18.83 -0.60
CA ALA A 740 -33.74 -18.88 -1.86
C ALA A 740 -32.36 -18.23 -1.73
N ALA A 741 -32.25 -17.09 -1.03
CA ALA A 741 -30.98 -16.42 -0.78
C ALA A 741 -30.05 -17.28 0.09
N VAL A 742 -30.57 -17.86 1.17
CA VAL A 742 -29.85 -18.81 2.05
C VAL A 742 -29.30 -19.99 1.25
N SER A 743 -30.11 -20.58 0.37
CA SER A 743 -29.68 -21.71 -0.47
C SER A 743 -28.52 -21.34 -1.40
N LYS A 744 -28.53 -20.14 -1.98
CA LYS A 744 -27.45 -19.64 -2.84
C LYS A 744 -26.16 -19.38 -2.04
N LEU A 745 -26.28 -18.77 -0.86
CA LEU A 745 -25.15 -18.52 0.04
C LEU A 745 -24.53 -19.84 0.54
N GLN A 746 -25.34 -20.84 0.88
CA GLN A 746 -24.87 -22.18 1.28
C GLN A 746 -24.16 -22.92 0.13
N ALA A 747 -24.71 -22.83 -1.09
CA ALA A 747 -24.09 -23.43 -2.26
C ALA A 747 -22.71 -22.79 -2.55
N TRP A 748 -22.64 -21.45 -2.48
CA TRP A 748 -21.40 -20.72 -2.66
C TRP A 748 -20.36 -21.04 -1.57
N LEU A 749 -20.79 -21.09 -0.31
CA LEU A 749 -19.93 -21.51 0.82
C LEU A 749 -19.39 -22.93 0.60
N THR A 750 -20.24 -23.87 0.15
CA THR A 750 -19.82 -25.24 -0.17
C THR A 750 -18.84 -25.29 -1.34
N ALA A 751 -18.95 -24.36 -2.29
CA ALA A 751 -18.00 -24.18 -3.39
C ALA A 751 -16.71 -23.43 -2.98
N GLY A 752 -16.59 -23.02 -1.71
CA GLY A 752 -15.41 -22.41 -1.13
C GLY A 752 -15.47 -20.89 -0.95
N GLY A 753 -16.62 -20.23 -1.19
CA GLY A 753 -16.78 -18.80 -0.89
C GLY A 753 -15.92 -17.86 -1.74
N LYS A 754 -15.55 -18.27 -2.96
CA LYS A 754 -14.61 -17.52 -3.82
C LYS A 754 -15.29 -16.65 -4.86
N ARG A 755 -14.66 -15.54 -5.23
CA ARG A 755 -15.03 -14.71 -6.40
C ARG A 755 -14.22 -15.16 -7.61
N THR A 756 -14.75 -16.11 -8.37
CA THR A 756 -14.06 -16.67 -9.54
C THR A 756 -14.90 -16.65 -10.80
N GLU A 757 -14.24 -16.44 -11.94
CA GLU A 757 -14.90 -16.50 -13.24
C GLU A 757 -15.29 -17.93 -13.64
N THR A 758 -16.45 -18.06 -14.31
CA THR A 758 -16.92 -19.35 -14.86
C THR A 758 -15.90 -20.02 -15.78
N SER A 759 -15.25 -19.25 -16.66
CA SER A 759 -14.12 -19.66 -17.49
C SER A 759 -13.13 -18.50 -17.60
N ALA A 760 -11.86 -18.76 -17.92
CA ALA A 760 -10.89 -17.68 -18.07
C ALA A 760 -11.35 -16.65 -19.12
N GLY A 761 -11.40 -15.38 -18.74
CA GLY A 761 -11.85 -14.27 -19.59
C GLY A 761 -13.37 -14.23 -19.79
N SER A 762 -14.16 -14.99 -19.04
CA SER A 762 -15.63 -15.00 -19.20
C SER A 762 -16.28 -13.71 -18.74
N LYS A 763 -15.58 -12.94 -17.88
CA LYS A 763 -16.09 -11.71 -17.23
C LYS A 763 -17.44 -11.92 -16.53
N LYS A 764 -17.60 -13.11 -15.93
CA LYS A 764 -18.83 -13.57 -15.26
C LYS A 764 -18.46 -14.47 -14.10
N TYR A 765 -18.93 -14.14 -12.90
CA TYR A 765 -18.69 -14.97 -11.73
C TYR A 765 -19.51 -16.25 -11.73
N ALA A 766 -18.92 -17.33 -11.21
CA ALA A 766 -19.60 -18.61 -11.01
C ALA A 766 -20.80 -18.49 -10.05
N ASP A 767 -20.63 -17.73 -8.96
CA ASP A 767 -21.62 -17.54 -7.91
C ASP A 767 -22.12 -16.08 -7.82
N ALA A 768 -22.30 -15.45 -8.99
CA ALA A 768 -22.65 -14.03 -9.14
C ALA A 768 -23.79 -13.55 -8.21
N ASP A 769 -24.85 -14.35 -8.09
CA ASP A 769 -25.98 -14.02 -7.22
C ASP A 769 -25.64 -14.05 -5.73
N ALA A 770 -24.86 -15.04 -5.27
CA ALA A 770 -24.48 -15.15 -3.86
C ALA A 770 -23.56 -13.99 -3.47
N VAL A 771 -22.60 -13.66 -4.33
CA VAL A 771 -21.71 -12.51 -4.20
C VAL A 771 -22.51 -11.21 -4.11
N ARG A 772 -23.44 -10.98 -5.06
CA ARG A 772 -24.32 -9.79 -5.07
C ARG A 772 -25.16 -9.70 -3.80
N ILE A 773 -25.72 -10.82 -3.35
CA ILE A 773 -26.54 -10.87 -2.14
C ILE A 773 -25.69 -10.48 -0.93
N LEU A 774 -24.49 -11.03 -0.77
CA LEU A 774 -23.63 -10.70 0.37
C LEU A 774 -23.17 -9.24 0.34
N ASP A 775 -22.78 -8.72 -0.83
CA ASP A 775 -22.42 -7.30 -1.01
C ASP A 775 -23.58 -6.35 -0.64
N ALA A 776 -24.80 -6.72 -1.02
CA ALA A 776 -25.99 -5.96 -0.64
C ALA A 776 -26.38 -6.11 0.83
N TRP A 777 -26.08 -7.28 1.42
CA TRP A 777 -26.54 -7.66 2.75
C TRP A 777 -25.62 -7.12 3.84
N TRP A 778 -24.31 -7.14 3.65
CA TRP A 778 -23.34 -6.77 4.69
C TRP A 778 -23.59 -5.40 5.35
N PRO A 779 -23.74 -4.27 4.61
CA PRO A 779 -24.04 -3.00 5.25
C PRO A 779 -25.41 -2.97 5.93
N LEU A 780 -26.39 -3.76 5.45
CA LEU A 780 -27.71 -3.85 6.06
C LEU A 780 -27.71 -4.70 7.33
N LEU A 781 -26.96 -5.80 7.35
CA LEU A 781 -26.85 -6.68 8.50
C LEU A 781 -26.07 -6.01 9.63
N ALA A 782 -24.93 -5.37 9.33
CA ALA A 782 -24.14 -4.65 10.34
C ALA A 782 -24.99 -3.55 10.99
N LYS A 783 -25.69 -2.76 10.18
CA LYS A 783 -26.62 -1.75 10.68
C LYS A 783 -27.74 -2.35 11.52
N GLY A 784 -28.37 -3.42 11.04
CA GLY A 784 -29.46 -4.10 11.75
C GLY A 784 -29.04 -4.73 13.08
N ILE A 785 -27.80 -5.22 13.18
CA ILE A 785 -27.23 -5.78 14.41
C ILE A 785 -26.92 -4.66 15.41
N PHE A 786 -26.15 -3.65 15.00
CA PHE A 786 -25.50 -2.74 15.96
C PHE A 786 -26.23 -1.41 16.19
N GLU A 787 -26.83 -0.80 15.16
CA GLU A 787 -27.46 0.53 15.31
C GLU A 787 -28.57 0.55 16.38
N PRO A 788 -29.44 -0.48 16.53
CA PRO A 788 -30.46 -0.45 17.58
C PRO A 788 -29.91 -0.34 19.01
N GLY A 789 -28.76 -0.97 19.29
CA GLY A 789 -28.12 -0.90 20.61
C GLY A 789 -27.30 0.38 20.78
N LEU A 790 -26.46 0.70 19.78
CA LEU A 790 -25.57 1.85 19.84
C LEU A 790 -26.31 3.20 19.69
N GLY A 791 -27.45 3.23 19.01
CA GLY A 791 -28.06 4.46 18.51
C GLY A 791 -27.29 5.05 17.32
N THR A 792 -27.97 5.89 16.53
CA THR A 792 -27.40 6.43 15.28
C THR A 792 -26.14 7.29 15.50
N GLY A 793 -26.09 8.07 16.58
CA GLY A 793 -24.95 8.95 16.89
C GLY A 793 -23.66 8.16 17.11
N LEU A 794 -23.67 7.21 18.05
CA LEU A 794 -22.52 6.36 18.35
C LEU A 794 -22.19 5.42 17.18
N TYR A 795 -23.19 4.83 16.52
CA TYR A 795 -22.97 3.99 15.33
C TYR A 795 -22.20 4.74 14.23
N THR A 796 -22.53 6.03 14.02
CA THR A 796 -21.82 6.89 13.06
C THR A 796 -20.42 7.24 13.54
N ALA A 797 -20.26 7.53 14.84
CA ALA A 797 -18.95 7.85 15.41
C ALA A 797 -17.97 6.65 15.36
N MET A 798 -18.45 5.42 15.61
CA MET A 798 -17.64 4.20 15.45
C MET A 798 -17.25 3.97 13.99
N GLN A 799 -18.15 4.24 13.03
CA GLN A 799 -17.84 4.12 11.60
C GLN A 799 -16.75 5.09 11.12
N ALA A 800 -16.61 6.24 11.77
CA ALA A 800 -15.56 7.20 11.45
C ALA A 800 -14.15 6.66 11.80
N ASN A 801 -14.04 5.75 12.77
CA ASN A 801 -12.79 5.05 13.09
C ASN A 801 -12.58 3.82 12.22
N LEU A 802 -13.65 3.05 11.98
CA LEU A 802 -13.59 1.84 11.17
C LEU A 802 -14.86 1.73 10.31
N PRO A 803 -14.77 1.83 8.97
CA PRO A 803 -15.90 1.57 8.09
C PRO A 803 -16.47 0.16 8.25
N VAL A 804 -17.76 -0.03 7.96
CA VAL A 804 -18.42 -1.34 8.14
C VAL A 804 -17.93 -2.43 7.19
N ASP A 805 -17.42 -2.07 6.00
CA ASP A 805 -17.01 -3.02 4.97
C ASP A 805 -16.02 -2.42 3.97
N GLU A 806 -15.28 -3.30 3.30
CA GLU A 806 -14.40 -3.01 2.18
C GLU A 806 -14.47 -4.15 1.14
N SER A 807 -15.65 -4.30 0.51
CA SER A 807 -15.83 -5.27 -0.57
C SER A 807 -14.98 -4.90 -1.81
N PRO A 808 -14.68 -5.85 -2.71
CA PRO A 808 -13.99 -5.56 -3.98
C PRO A 808 -14.61 -4.45 -4.83
N SER A 809 -15.94 -4.36 -4.81
CA SER A 809 -16.72 -3.32 -5.50
C SER A 809 -16.88 -2.02 -4.71
N ALA A 810 -16.41 -1.96 -3.46
CA ALA A 810 -16.56 -0.78 -2.63
C ALA A 810 -15.69 0.34 -3.24
N ALA A 811 -16.34 1.39 -3.73
CA ALA A 811 -15.63 2.65 -3.90
C ALA A 811 -15.21 3.10 -2.49
N HIS A 812 -13.92 3.34 -2.28
CA HIS A 812 -13.37 4.54 -1.63
C HIS A 812 -11.99 4.29 -1.02
N GLY A 813 -11.08 5.23 -1.28
CA GLY A 813 -9.66 5.21 -0.93
C GLY A 813 -8.79 6.07 -1.83
N PRO A 814 -7.51 6.34 -1.49
CA PRO A 814 -6.54 6.90 -2.45
C PRO A 814 -6.37 6.01 -3.70
N THR A 815 -6.64 4.70 -3.58
CA THR A 815 -6.71 3.73 -4.68
C THR A 815 -8.12 3.52 -5.25
N GLY A 816 -9.11 4.35 -4.87
CA GLY A 816 -10.49 4.42 -5.39
C GLY A 816 -11.18 3.08 -5.69
N ALA A 817 -12.15 3.09 -6.61
CA ALA A 817 -12.72 1.86 -7.17
C ALA A 817 -11.65 1.08 -7.99
N HIS A 818 -11.90 -0.21 -8.23
CA HIS A 818 -11.02 -1.10 -9.00
C HIS A 818 -9.64 -1.35 -8.39
N ALA A 819 -9.54 -1.25 -7.07
CA ALA A 819 -8.26 -1.30 -6.35
C ALA A 819 -7.63 -2.70 -6.29
N GLY A 820 -8.38 -3.78 -6.50
CA GLY A 820 -7.90 -5.16 -6.35
C GLY A 820 -7.63 -5.60 -4.91
N SER A 821 -6.96 -4.78 -4.10
CA SER A 821 -6.85 -4.98 -2.66
C SER A 821 -8.22 -4.81 -2.00
N SER A 822 -8.59 -5.73 -1.13
CA SER A 822 -9.88 -5.70 -0.43
C SER A 822 -9.77 -6.40 0.93
N PHE A 823 -10.82 -6.26 1.74
CA PHE A 823 -10.89 -6.84 3.07
C PHE A 823 -9.73 -6.42 4.01
N GLN A 824 -9.29 -5.16 3.90
CA GLN A 824 -8.28 -4.54 4.75
C GLN A 824 -8.85 -4.06 6.09
N TYR A 825 -10.10 -3.60 6.09
CA TYR A 825 -10.81 -3.11 7.27
C TYR A 825 -12.32 -3.38 7.14
N GLY A 826 -13.00 -3.63 8.25
CA GLY A 826 -14.44 -3.90 8.27
C GLY A 826 -14.93 -4.41 9.62
N TRP A 827 -16.24 -4.39 9.83
CA TRP A 827 -16.88 -4.84 11.08
C TRP A 827 -17.06 -6.37 11.11
N TRP A 828 -16.08 -7.14 10.62
CA TRP A 828 -16.19 -8.61 10.52
C TRP A 828 -16.05 -9.27 11.88
N SER A 829 -15.00 -8.92 12.65
CA SER A 829 -14.78 -9.43 14.01
C SER A 829 -15.97 -9.13 14.93
N TYR A 830 -16.54 -7.92 14.85
CA TYR A 830 -17.68 -7.54 15.69
C TYR A 830 -18.91 -8.40 15.37
N VAL A 831 -19.23 -8.58 14.08
CA VAL A 831 -20.37 -9.42 13.66
C VAL A 831 -20.14 -10.87 14.11
N ASP A 832 -18.96 -11.42 13.85
CA ASP A 832 -18.60 -12.78 14.21
C ASP A 832 -18.77 -13.04 15.72
N LYS A 833 -18.12 -12.23 16.56
CA LYS A 833 -18.19 -12.36 18.01
C LYS A 833 -19.60 -12.20 18.57
N ASP A 834 -20.34 -11.22 18.07
CA ASP A 834 -21.70 -10.96 18.54
C ASP A 834 -22.62 -12.14 18.21
N VAL A 835 -22.56 -12.66 16.98
CA VAL A 835 -23.36 -13.78 16.52
C VAL A 835 -23.01 -15.06 17.29
N ARG A 836 -21.72 -15.38 17.48
CA ARG A 836 -21.26 -16.50 18.31
C ARG A 836 -21.75 -16.37 19.76
N ALA A 837 -21.64 -15.18 20.35
CA ALA A 837 -22.10 -14.92 21.72
C ALA A 837 -23.63 -15.04 21.87
N VAL A 838 -24.41 -14.62 20.88
CA VAL A 838 -25.87 -14.80 20.83
C VAL A 838 -26.24 -16.28 20.70
N PHE A 839 -25.48 -17.04 19.91
CA PHE A 839 -25.67 -18.49 19.76
C PHE A 839 -25.30 -19.28 21.03
N GLY A 840 -24.53 -18.67 21.94
CA GLY A 840 -24.09 -19.27 23.21
C GLY A 840 -22.73 -19.95 23.12
N GLU A 841 -21.94 -19.66 22.08
CA GLU A 841 -20.56 -20.09 21.97
C GLU A 841 -19.66 -19.25 22.91
N SER A 842 -18.52 -19.81 23.30
CA SER A 842 -17.52 -19.08 24.09
C SER A 842 -16.74 -18.14 23.19
N VAL A 843 -16.68 -16.86 23.56
CA VAL A 843 -15.94 -15.82 22.84
C VAL A 843 -14.91 -15.20 23.77
N GLN A 844 -13.64 -15.18 23.37
CA GLN A 844 -12.60 -14.45 24.08
C GLN A 844 -12.56 -12.99 23.58
N GLY A 845 -12.39 -12.03 24.49
CA GLY A 845 -12.54 -10.61 24.15
C GLY A 845 -13.94 -10.28 23.58
N PRO A 846 -15.04 -10.63 24.27
CA PRO A 846 -16.39 -10.38 23.76
C PRO A 846 -16.71 -8.88 23.70
N LEU A 847 -17.67 -8.52 22.86
CA LEU A 847 -18.30 -7.21 22.93
C LEU A 847 -18.93 -6.97 24.30
N ALA A 848 -19.00 -5.71 24.72
CA ALA A 848 -19.54 -5.33 26.04
C ALA A 848 -21.02 -5.68 26.22
N ASP A 849 -21.77 -5.80 25.12
CA ASP A 849 -23.15 -6.24 25.08
C ASP A 849 -23.37 -7.17 23.88
N LYS A 850 -24.50 -7.90 23.90
CA LYS A 850 -24.99 -8.63 22.73
C LYS A 850 -25.95 -7.73 21.94
N TYR A 851 -25.60 -7.43 20.70
CA TYR A 851 -26.30 -6.47 19.86
C TYR A 851 -27.35 -7.14 18.96
N CYS A 852 -27.03 -8.26 18.32
CA CYS A 852 -27.92 -8.93 17.38
C CYS A 852 -29.20 -9.37 18.11
N GLY A 853 -30.33 -8.79 17.70
CA GLY A 853 -31.62 -9.02 18.34
C GLY A 853 -31.65 -8.69 19.84
N GLY A 854 -30.76 -7.83 20.33
CA GLY A 854 -30.61 -7.53 21.76
C GLY A 854 -30.22 -8.75 22.59
N GLY A 855 -29.44 -9.68 22.03
CA GLY A 855 -28.99 -10.89 22.71
C GLY A 855 -29.91 -12.11 22.59
N SER A 856 -31.08 -11.96 21.96
CA SER A 856 -32.02 -13.06 21.73
C SER A 856 -31.74 -13.75 20.41
N LEU A 857 -31.52 -15.07 20.43
CA LEU A 857 -31.27 -15.85 19.22
C LEU A 857 -32.40 -15.75 18.19
N SER A 858 -33.67 -15.78 18.63
CA SER A 858 -34.81 -15.67 17.72
C SER A 858 -34.92 -14.28 17.10
N ALA A 859 -34.69 -13.22 17.90
CA ALA A 859 -34.74 -11.85 17.40
C ALA A 859 -33.53 -11.54 16.49
N CYS A 860 -32.36 -12.08 16.81
CA CYS A 860 -31.17 -11.99 15.97
C CYS A 860 -31.44 -12.63 14.61
N ARG A 861 -32.02 -13.83 14.61
CA ARG A 861 -32.49 -14.49 13.39
C ARG A 861 -33.47 -13.64 12.59
N ASP A 862 -34.43 -12.98 13.24
CA ASP A 862 -35.41 -12.11 12.56
C ASP A 862 -34.72 -10.91 11.89
N VAL A 863 -33.74 -10.30 12.56
CA VAL A 863 -32.90 -9.23 11.99
C VAL A 863 -32.16 -9.73 10.75
N LEU A 864 -31.49 -10.89 10.85
CA LEU A 864 -30.74 -11.48 9.74
C LEU A 864 -31.64 -11.81 8.54
N ILE A 865 -32.81 -12.41 8.77
CA ILE A 865 -33.75 -12.75 7.69
C ILE A 865 -34.34 -11.50 7.03
N SER A 866 -34.71 -10.49 7.83
CA SER A 866 -35.29 -9.25 7.32
C SER A 866 -34.30 -8.47 6.44
N THR A 867 -33.06 -8.33 6.92
CA THR A 867 -31.99 -7.67 6.17
C THR A 867 -31.58 -8.48 4.93
N LEU A 868 -31.50 -9.81 5.03
CA LEU A 868 -31.19 -10.69 3.90
C LEU A 868 -32.27 -10.62 2.81
N LYS A 869 -33.55 -10.62 3.19
CA LYS A 869 -34.67 -10.44 2.25
C LYS A 869 -34.57 -9.11 1.50
N THR A 870 -34.24 -8.04 2.22
CA THR A 870 -34.04 -6.71 1.62
C THR A 870 -32.88 -6.71 0.63
N ALA A 871 -31.75 -7.32 1.01
CA ALA A 871 -30.57 -7.46 0.14
C ALA A 871 -30.87 -8.30 -1.11
N ALA A 872 -31.54 -9.43 -0.94
CA ALA A 872 -31.91 -10.34 -2.03
C ALA A 872 -32.80 -9.65 -3.08
N GLY A 873 -33.65 -8.70 -2.65
CA GLY A 873 -34.51 -7.89 -3.52
C GLY A 873 -33.80 -6.78 -4.30
N LYS A 874 -32.53 -6.44 -3.97
CA LYS A 874 -31.78 -5.43 -4.72
C LYS A 874 -31.35 -5.94 -6.09
N THR A 875 -31.56 -5.14 -7.13
CA THR A 875 -31.07 -5.47 -8.48
C THR A 875 -29.55 -5.32 -8.56
N THR A 876 -28.92 -5.98 -9.52
CA THR A 876 -27.46 -5.86 -9.76
C THR A 876 -27.03 -4.40 -9.97
N ALA A 877 -27.84 -3.59 -10.67
CA ALA A 877 -27.56 -2.17 -10.88
C ALA A 877 -27.69 -1.31 -9.60
N GLN A 878 -28.49 -1.74 -8.61
CA GLN A 878 -28.56 -1.06 -7.31
C GLN A 878 -27.38 -1.40 -6.41
N VAL A 879 -26.78 -2.58 -6.58
CA VAL A 879 -25.59 -3.00 -5.83
C VAL A 879 -24.33 -2.45 -6.48
N TYR A 880 -24.28 -2.44 -7.81
CA TYR A 880 -23.16 -1.95 -8.61
C TYR A 880 -23.63 -0.79 -9.51
N PRO A 881 -23.68 0.46 -8.99
CA PRO A 881 -24.29 1.61 -9.67
C PRO A 881 -23.56 2.12 -10.93
N GLY A 882 -22.44 1.50 -11.34
CA GLY A 882 -21.63 1.93 -12.48
C GLY A 882 -20.80 3.18 -12.17
N ASP A 883 -19.79 3.42 -12.99
CA ASP A 883 -18.89 4.57 -12.90
C ASP A 883 -18.37 4.98 -14.29
N THR A 884 -17.27 5.72 -14.36
CA THR A 884 -16.68 6.17 -15.63
C THR A 884 -16.10 5.02 -16.46
N LEU A 885 -15.84 3.86 -15.87
CA LEU A 885 -15.24 2.68 -16.49
C LEU A 885 -16.25 1.55 -16.71
N CYS A 886 -17.23 1.41 -15.82
CA CYS A 886 -18.15 0.29 -15.78
C CYS A 886 -19.62 0.73 -15.90
N SER A 887 -20.38 -0.03 -16.68
CA SER A 887 -21.84 0.18 -16.77
C SER A 887 -22.54 -0.29 -15.48
N ALA A 888 -23.65 0.38 -15.12
CA ALA A 888 -24.46 -0.04 -13.99
C ALA A 888 -24.93 -1.50 -14.14
N GLY A 889 -24.74 -2.30 -13.10
CA GLY A 889 -25.06 -3.73 -13.07
C GLY A 889 -23.97 -4.65 -13.64
N ASP A 890 -22.85 -4.12 -14.11
CA ASP A 890 -21.69 -4.94 -14.49
C ASP A 890 -20.87 -5.30 -13.25
N GLN A 891 -21.28 -6.38 -12.58
CA GLN A 891 -20.65 -6.88 -11.35
C GLN A 891 -19.17 -7.24 -11.53
N TRP A 892 -18.82 -7.89 -12.64
CA TRP A 892 -17.42 -8.27 -12.88
C TRP A 892 -16.56 -7.02 -13.08
N CYS A 893 -17.05 -6.06 -13.86
CA CYS A 893 -16.32 -4.82 -14.10
C CYS A 893 -16.13 -4.05 -12.80
N ALA A 894 -17.18 -3.95 -11.95
CA ALA A 894 -17.12 -3.28 -10.65
C ALA A 894 -15.99 -3.81 -9.76
N ASP A 895 -15.74 -5.12 -9.76
CA ASP A 895 -14.65 -5.76 -9.01
C ASP A 895 -13.30 -5.76 -9.75
N SER A 896 -13.30 -5.60 -11.07
CA SER A 896 -12.09 -5.74 -11.90
C SER A 896 -10.98 -4.78 -11.46
N ILE A 897 -9.73 -5.19 -11.64
CA ILE A 897 -8.56 -4.40 -11.28
C ILE A 897 -8.18 -3.50 -12.46
N VAL A 898 -8.05 -2.22 -12.17
CA VAL A 898 -7.62 -1.19 -13.13
C VAL A 898 -6.29 -0.60 -12.66
N GLN A 899 -5.27 -0.68 -13.51
CA GLN A 899 -3.98 -0.05 -13.22
C GLN A 899 -4.14 1.48 -13.29
N ARG A 900 -3.91 2.17 -12.18
CA ARG A 900 -4.06 3.63 -12.10
C ARG A 900 -2.94 4.32 -12.84
N THR A 901 -3.30 5.08 -13.87
CA THR A 901 -2.35 5.79 -14.72
C THR A 901 -1.68 6.92 -13.96
N LEU A 902 -0.37 6.80 -13.72
CA LEU A 902 0.53 7.86 -13.28
C LEU A 902 1.40 8.38 -14.43
N GLY A 903 1.48 7.62 -15.53
CA GLY A 903 2.03 8.05 -16.83
C GLY A 903 0.97 8.14 -17.94
N GLY A 904 1.43 8.34 -19.16
CA GLY A 904 0.60 8.55 -20.36
C GLY A 904 0.05 7.26 -20.99
N ILE A 905 0.36 6.09 -20.43
CA ILE A 905 0.00 4.78 -20.99
C ILE A 905 -1.07 4.09 -20.16
N LYS A 906 -2.01 3.44 -20.87
CA LYS A 906 -3.04 2.58 -20.29
C LYS A 906 -2.64 1.11 -20.39
N HIS A 907 -3.05 0.32 -19.42
CA HIS A 907 -2.89 -1.14 -19.43
C HIS A 907 -4.25 -1.84 -19.37
N TYR A 908 -4.26 -3.13 -19.69
CA TYR A 908 -5.47 -3.94 -19.64
C TYR A 908 -5.99 -4.12 -18.21
N ASN A 909 -7.31 -4.19 -18.09
CA ASN A 909 -7.96 -4.57 -16.83
C ASN A 909 -7.87 -6.08 -16.65
N ILE A 910 -7.75 -6.52 -15.40
CA ILE A 910 -7.70 -7.94 -15.04
C ILE A 910 -8.82 -8.29 -14.05
N SER A 911 -9.15 -9.57 -13.96
CA SER A 911 -10.13 -10.06 -12.98
C SER A 911 -9.66 -9.75 -11.56
N TRP A 912 -10.62 -9.58 -10.64
CA TRP A 912 -10.30 -9.37 -9.23
C TRP A 912 -9.47 -10.52 -8.66
N GLN A 913 -8.44 -10.13 -7.92
CA GLN A 913 -7.62 -10.98 -7.08
C GLN A 913 -7.00 -10.09 -5.99
N ASN A 914 -7.16 -10.46 -4.74
CA ASN A 914 -6.54 -9.78 -3.61
C ASN A 914 -5.08 -10.24 -3.50
N ARG A 915 -4.26 -9.89 -4.50
CA ARG A 915 -2.91 -10.42 -4.68
C ARG A 915 -1.86 -9.29 -4.61
N PRO A 916 -0.69 -9.54 -4.00
CA PRO A 916 0.45 -8.62 -4.02
C PRO A 916 0.84 -8.10 -5.40
N THR A 917 1.32 -6.86 -5.47
CA THR A 917 1.75 -6.20 -6.72
C THR A 917 3.25 -6.32 -6.99
N PHE A 918 4.01 -6.84 -6.04
CA PHE A 918 5.28 -7.53 -6.24
C PHE A 918 5.18 -8.87 -5.51
N GLN A 919 5.62 -9.96 -6.14
CA GLN A 919 5.59 -11.26 -5.47
C GLN A 919 6.86 -12.06 -5.75
N GLN A 920 7.44 -12.61 -4.69
CA GLN A 920 8.62 -13.45 -4.74
C GLN A 920 8.29 -14.85 -4.25
N VAL A 921 8.87 -15.87 -4.88
CA VAL A 921 8.84 -17.26 -4.42
C VAL A 921 10.28 -17.72 -4.25
N VAL A 922 10.64 -18.15 -3.05
CA VAL A 922 12.03 -18.39 -2.68
C VAL A 922 12.21 -19.74 -1.99
N GLU A 923 13.30 -20.40 -2.36
CA GLU A 923 13.89 -21.55 -1.67
C GLU A 923 15.39 -21.54 -1.99
N PHE A 924 16.25 -21.50 -0.99
CA PHE A 924 17.70 -21.64 -1.20
C PHE A 924 18.10 -23.09 -0.92
N THR A 925 18.95 -23.67 -1.77
CA THR A 925 19.43 -25.05 -1.60
C THR A 925 20.85 -25.12 -1.04
N SER A 926 21.49 -23.96 -0.88
CA SER A 926 22.85 -23.84 -0.38
C SER A 926 23.05 -22.47 0.29
N HIS A 927 24.09 -22.37 1.11
CA HIS A 927 24.52 -21.17 1.82
C HIS A 927 26.04 -21.03 1.66
N ARG A 928 26.54 -19.79 1.68
CA ARG A 928 27.98 -19.50 1.57
C ARG A 928 28.75 -19.75 2.85
#